data_AF-A0A978VHP4-F1
#
_entry.id   AF-A0A978VHP4-F1
#
_cell.length_a   1.000
_cell.length_b   1.000
_cell.length_c   1.000
_cell.angle_alpha   90.00
_cell.angle_beta   90.00
_cell.angle_gamma   90.00
#
_symmetry.space_group_name_H-M   'P 1'
#
loop_
_entity.id
_entity.type
_entity.pdbx_description
1 polymer ?
#
loop_
_entity_poly.entity_id
_entity_poly.type
_entity_poly.pdbx_seq_one_letter_code
_entity_poly.pdbx_strand_id
1 'polypeptide(L)'
;MLITISSCSSSSAPIYGLDSFLSHQSRVDPQATNDSFLSLSSTLKKSLSHSTPLSHNAHSLISSLLSLSVSLSLHVRFVGNSFPPDSSSLLDHYLSASQPSNHFHVITPFELLSHHLALKHSLHLDVSHSPSLASRLSHALQSEIAKATSSLRSSLLSVPFSSIDEIIREDFEKEKPVHGVYLYFLDLGRQSKSYAYSYGTGESSPAFTRCSGSIWTGKERYIWIDLGAGPVDYGPALSGDGLLPRGEFHPLAALHGGPKSQKALLADLASLVWSAYQVLLVPSLRIPVPFENSLIVQFIHVHGSEGGKDSSGLDWKAVERTFRDEVGEGGLLFSDQSLSFKTYKVNYAECAICSFAISKSTNSYTSRFLFDNYTLIVSEYLDSKRLHQILSDSAEEFRRVAGFPEEDFGRVLPVYVFDLDHNSLLLLDRYHQSVAFKDMVIAVRTKSTQTVSDYSCNGRHVFMHTRELERPLVGSILQSMWGVSPTHLLWSHRHNTTLVDYTWSVGQTPFGPFSEISSLSFVQKDAARRNVLLTSLNYSISSAIDVLGSISAHGGERKLLKHNQQAEFVQRWNLFKYKLDKAISALSRLDFEMALYYLRASDHDLYAIHSLVYHASQALEASLVCFKDPPFPWRSVSISAIGFFVLFYVYAKRDKLFRNKRKQF
;
A
#
# COMPACT_ATOMS: atom_id res chain seq x y z
N MET A 1 17.72 24.26 -25.99
CA MET A 1 17.00 23.24 -26.78
C MET A 1 17.71 21.91 -26.55
N LEU A 2 17.38 21.24 -25.44
CA LEU A 2 17.94 19.95 -25.04
C LEU A 2 16.74 19.05 -24.78
N ILE A 3 16.58 18.06 -25.66
CA ILE A 3 15.48 17.10 -25.68
C ILE A 3 15.63 16.21 -24.44
N THR A 4 14.72 16.37 -23.49
CA THR A 4 14.51 15.42 -22.39
C THR A 4 14.07 14.09 -22.97
N ILE A 5 14.91 13.07 -22.78
CA ILE A 5 14.58 11.68 -23.09
C ILE A 5 13.54 11.25 -22.05
N SER A 6 12.26 11.37 -22.39
CA SER A 6 11.19 10.68 -21.68
C SER A 6 11.50 9.19 -21.72
N SER A 7 11.62 8.56 -20.55
CA SER A 7 11.66 7.11 -20.43
C SER A 7 10.38 6.55 -21.02
N CYS A 8 10.47 6.09 -22.27
CA CYS A 8 9.40 5.41 -22.97
C CYS A 8 9.08 4.15 -22.16
N SER A 9 7.93 4.12 -21.50
CA SER A 9 7.33 2.86 -21.07
C SER A 9 7.26 1.98 -22.31
N SER A 10 7.74 0.74 -22.20
CA SER A 10 7.67 -0.23 -23.29
C SER A 10 6.22 -0.66 -23.50
N SER A 11 5.38 0.25 -24.02
CA SER A 11 4.05 -0.08 -24.48
C SER A 11 4.23 -1.08 -25.62
N SER A 12 3.66 -2.28 -25.46
CA SER A 12 3.54 -3.22 -26.59
C SER A 12 2.96 -2.47 -27.78
N ALA A 13 3.53 -2.64 -28.97
CA ALA A 13 3.03 -2.02 -30.19
C ALA A 13 1.50 -2.22 -30.29
N PRO A 14 0.72 -1.18 -30.64
CA PRO A 14 -0.73 -1.28 -30.63
C PRO A 14 -1.19 -2.35 -31.63
N ILE A 15 -1.87 -3.38 -31.12
CA ILE A 15 -2.51 -4.41 -31.95
C ILE A 15 -3.89 -3.87 -32.32
N TYR A 16 -4.05 -3.45 -33.58
CA TYR A 16 -5.31 -2.91 -34.09
C TYR A 16 -6.49 -3.85 -33.79
N GLY A 17 -7.53 -3.31 -33.14
CA GLY A 17 -8.74 -4.04 -32.78
C GLY A 17 -8.70 -4.78 -31.44
N LEU A 18 -7.52 -5.03 -30.85
CA LEU A 18 -7.42 -5.72 -29.55
C LEU A 18 -8.02 -4.89 -28.41
N ASP A 19 -7.75 -3.59 -28.39
CA ASP A 19 -8.29 -2.65 -27.40
C ASP A 19 -9.81 -2.59 -27.43
N SER A 20 -10.38 -2.49 -28.63
CA SER A 20 -11.83 -2.48 -28.84
C SER A 20 -12.46 -3.79 -28.36
N PHE A 21 -11.85 -4.93 -28.70
CA PHE A 21 -12.31 -6.24 -28.24
C PHE A 21 -12.29 -6.36 -26.71
N LEU A 22 -11.18 -6.03 -26.06
CA LEU A 22 -11.07 -6.16 -24.60
C LEU A 22 -11.98 -5.17 -23.85
N SER A 23 -12.17 -3.97 -24.39
CA SER A 23 -13.11 -2.97 -23.85
C SER A 23 -14.57 -3.37 -24.05
N HIS A 24 -14.88 -4.12 -25.10
CA HIS A 24 -16.20 -4.71 -25.27
C HIS A 24 -16.41 -5.86 -24.27
N GLN A 25 -15.41 -6.72 -24.10
CA GLN A 25 -15.45 -7.82 -23.14
C GLN A 25 -15.64 -7.33 -21.69
N SER A 26 -15.00 -6.23 -21.29
CA SER A 26 -15.21 -5.67 -19.94
C SER A 26 -16.63 -5.19 -19.68
N ARG A 27 -17.42 -4.92 -20.74
CA ARG A 27 -18.84 -4.55 -20.61
C ARG A 27 -19.75 -5.76 -20.58
N VAL A 28 -19.39 -6.84 -21.29
CA VAL A 28 -20.18 -8.07 -21.39
C VAL A 28 -19.92 -8.99 -20.20
N ASP A 29 -18.66 -9.09 -19.77
CA ASP A 29 -18.18 -9.92 -18.66
C ASP A 29 -17.26 -9.08 -17.75
N PRO A 30 -17.82 -8.14 -16.98
CA PRO A 30 -17.04 -7.23 -16.13
C PRO A 30 -16.23 -7.95 -15.05
N GLN A 31 -16.62 -9.17 -14.67
CA GLN A 31 -15.91 -9.98 -13.69
C GLN A 31 -14.79 -10.81 -14.31
N ALA A 32 -14.65 -10.81 -15.64
CA ALA A 32 -13.73 -11.64 -16.40
C ALA A 32 -13.85 -13.13 -16.05
N THR A 33 -15.09 -13.63 -15.98
CA THR A 33 -15.37 -15.04 -15.65
C THR A 33 -14.92 -15.98 -16.78
N ASN A 34 -15.01 -15.52 -18.03
CA ASN A 34 -14.69 -16.30 -19.21
C ASN A 34 -13.28 -15.99 -19.76
N ASP A 35 -12.59 -17.02 -20.28
CA ASP A 35 -11.32 -16.84 -20.98
C ASP A 35 -11.52 -16.07 -22.30
N SER A 36 -11.17 -14.79 -22.28
CA SER A 36 -11.26 -13.91 -23.46
C SER A 36 -10.40 -14.37 -24.64
N PHE A 37 -9.38 -15.21 -24.41
CA PHE A 37 -8.53 -15.74 -25.48
C PHE A 37 -9.32 -16.64 -26.44
N LEU A 38 -10.31 -17.37 -25.93
CA LEU A 38 -11.10 -18.31 -26.73
C LEU A 38 -11.96 -17.60 -27.78
N SER A 39 -12.44 -16.39 -27.48
CA SER A 39 -13.27 -15.57 -28.36
C SER A 39 -12.48 -14.65 -29.30
N LEU A 40 -11.14 -14.66 -29.26
CA LEU A 40 -10.30 -13.89 -30.18
C LEU A 40 -10.40 -14.42 -31.62
N SER A 41 -10.49 -13.49 -32.57
CA SER A 41 -10.45 -13.81 -34.00
C SER A 41 -9.08 -14.38 -34.41
N SER A 42 -9.07 -15.19 -35.47
CA SER A 42 -7.82 -15.76 -36.02
C SER A 42 -6.82 -14.69 -36.44
N THR A 43 -7.30 -13.54 -36.93
CA THR A 43 -6.48 -12.37 -37.26
C THR A 43 -5.76 -11.80 -36.04
N LEU A 44 -6.48 -11.61 -34.92
CA LEU A 44 -5.88 -11.09 -33.69
C LEU A 44 -4.88 -12.10 -33.08
N LYS A 45 -5.19 -13.40 -33.11
CA LYS A 45 -4.24 -14.46 -32.68
C LYS A 45 -2.96 -14.46 -33.52
N LYS A 46 -3.06 -14.27 -34.84
CA LYS A 46 -1.88 -14.10 -35.71
C LYS A 46 -1.09 -12.84 -35.34
N SER A 47 -1.74 -11.70 -35.13
CA SER A 47 -1.06 -10.47 -34.70
C SER A 47 -0.32 -10.65 -33.38
N LEU A 48 -0.92 -11.33 -32.39
CA LEU A 48 -0.26 -11.65 -31.12
C LEU A 48 1.00 -12.52 -31.33
N SER A 49 0.98 -13.43 -32.30
CA SER A 49 2.14 -14.27 -32.63
C SER A 49 3.32 -13.48 -33.25
N HIS A 50 3.04 -12.35 -33.89
CA HIS A 50 4.04 -11.53 -34.60
C HIS A 50 4.46 -10.26 -33.83
N SER A 51 3.75 -9.92 -32.77
CA SER A 51 3.85 -8.61 -32.08
C SER A 51 5.17 -8.32 -31.36
N THR A 52 6.10 -9.28 -31.24
CA THR A 52 7.47 -8.98 -30.79
C THR A 52 8.46 -10.09 -31.16
N PRO A 53 9.63 -9.77 -31.76
CA PRO A 53 10.77 -10.67 -31.77
C PRO A 53 11.50 -10.53 -30.42
N LEU A 54 10.86 -10.94 -29.33
CA LEU A 54 11.61 -11.13 -28.09
C LEU A 54 12.55 -12.29 -28.35
N SER A 55 13.86 -12.07 -28.29
CA SER A 55 14.78 -13.19 -28.08
C SER A 55 14.20 -13.98 -26.91
N HIS A 56 13.78 -15.22 -27.15
CA HIS A 56 13.10 -16.12 -26.21
C HIS A 56 14.05 -16.53 -25.06
N ASN A 57 14.61 -15.55 -24.37
CA ASN A 57 15.43 -15.70 -23.20
C ASN A 57 14.58 -15.28 -22.02
N ALA A 58 14.27 -16.22 -21.13
CA ALA A 58 13.46 -15.96 -19.94
C ALA A 58 13.95 -14.73 -19.15
N HIS A 59 15.26 -14.44 -19.17
CA HIS A 59 15.82 -13.28 -18.51
C HIS A 59 15.26 -11.94 -19.02
N SER A 60 15.03 -11.78 -20.34
CA SER A 60 14.46 -10.54 -20.88
C SER A 60 12.99 -10.39 -20.51
N LEU A 61 12.25 -11.50 -20.47
CA LEU A 61 10.85 -11.55 -20.07
C LEU A 61 10.69 -11.22 -18.57
N ILE A 62 11.52 -11.81 -17.72
CA ILE A 62 11.58 -11.49 -16.28
C ILE A 62 11.91 -10.01 -16.08
N SER A 63 12.92 -9.50 -16.79
CA SER A 63 13.28 -8.08 -16.73
C SER A 63 12.13 -7.17 -17.17
N SER A 64 11.33 -7.58 -18.15
CA SER A 64 10.15 -6.83 -18.58
C SER A 64 9.09 -6.78 -17.48
N LEU A 65 8.81 -7.90 -16.81
CA LEU A 65 7.84 -7.96 -15.71
C LEU A 65 8.28 -7.11 -14.50
N LEU A 66 9.57 -7.15 -14.15
CA LEU A 66 10.14 -6.37 -13.04
C LEU A 66 10.37 -4.88 -13.38
N SER A 67 10.10 -4.48 -14.63
CA SER A 67 10.16 -3.08 -15.08
C SER A 67 8.81 -2.35 -14.98
N LEU A 68 7.73 -3.08 -14.70
CA LEU A 68 6.38 -2.52 -14.59
C LEU A 68 6.32 -1.47 -13.48
N SER A 69 5.76 -0.29 -13.81
CA SER A 69 5.66 0.85 -12.91
C SER A 69 4.33 1.58 -13.08
N VAL A 70 3.67 1.90 -11.97
CA VAL A 70 2.44 2.70 -11.94
C VAL A 70 2.81 4.18 -11.82
N SER A 71 2.49 4.97 -12.85
CA SER A 71 2.66 6.42 -12.79
C SER A 71 1.44 7.06 -12.16
N LEU A 72 1.59 7.75 -11.03
CA LEU A 72 0.48 8.35 -10.29
C LEU A 72 0.57 9.87 -10.33
N SER A 73 -0.54 10.51 -10.69
CA SER A 73 -0.62 11.97 -10.85
C SER A 73 -1.01 12.67 -9.54
N LEU A 74 -0.21 13.65 -9.14
CA LEU A 74 -0.48 14.57 -8.04
C LEU A 74 -0.51 16.01 -8.57
N HIS A 75 -1.65 16.67 -8.42
CA HIS A 75 -1.88 18.04 -8.85
C HIS A 75 -1.68 18.98 -7.66
N VAL A 76 -0.59 19.73 -7.65
CA VAL A 76 -0.29 20.74 -6.62
C VAL A 76 -0.86 22.09 -7.03
N ARG A 77 -1.73 22.63 -6.18
CA ARG A 77 -2.38 23.93 -6.35
C ARG A 77 -1.84 24.92 -5.34
N PHE A 78 -1.13 25.94 -5.82
CA PHE A 78 -0.66 27.05 -5.00
C PHE A 78 -1.72 28.14 -4.91
N VAL A 79 -2.24 28.37 -3.71
CA VAL A 79 -3.32 29.33 -3.44
C VAL A 79 -2.79 30.48 -2.59
N GLY A 80 -2.52 31.60 -3.24
CA GLY A 80 -1.92 32.78 -2.62
C GLY A 80 -0.91 33.45 -3.53
N ASN A 81 -0.53 34.68 -3.20
CA ASN A 81 0.40 35.48 -4.02
C ASN A 81 1.87 35.34 -3.60
N SER A 82 2.16 34.58 -2.55
CA SER A 82 3.50 34.41 -1.98
C SER A 82 4.34 33.33 -2.68
N PHE A 83 3.70 32.44 -3.45
CA PHE A 83 4.39 31.35 -4.13
C PHE A 83 5.12 31.86 -5.39
N PRO A 84 6.42 31.55 -5.57
CA PRO A 84 7.18 31.98 -6.74
C PRO A 84 6.59 31.47 -8.07
N PRO A 85 6.73 32.20 -9.19
CA PRO A 85 6.26 31.71 -10.50
C PRO A 85 7.06 30.48 -10.99
N ASP A 86 8.32 30.36 -10.60
CA ASP A 86 9.21 29.25 -10.99
C ASP A 86 9.00 27.98 -10.12
N SER A 87 7.96 27.94 -9.28
CA SER A 87 7.72 26.89 -8.29
C SER A 87 7.65 25.49 -8.91
N SER A 88 7.04 25.35 -10.10
CA SER A 88 6.95 24.07 -10.82
C SER A 88 8.34 23.46 -11.07
N SER A 89 9.22 24.19 -11.74
CA SER A 89 10.55 23.71 -12.12
C SER A 89 11.44 23.37 -10.91
N LEU A 90 11.34 24.14 -9.83
CA LEU A 90 12.14 23.94 -8.63
C LEU A 90 11.63 22.75 -7.80
N LEU A 91 10.30 22.58 -7.69
CA LEU A 91 9.71 21.40 -7.06
C LEU A 91 10.13 20.13 -7.78
N ASP A 92 10.00 20.10 -9.11
CA ASP A 92 10.39 18.94 -9.92
C ASP A 92 11.87 18.61 -9.73
N HIS A 93 12.73 19.63 -9.67
CA HIS A 93 14.17 19.45 -9.42
C HIS A 93 14.44 18.83 -8.04
N TYR A 94 13.83 19.36 -6.97
CA TYR A 94 14.02 18.84 -5.62
C TYR A 94 13.49 17.40 -5.47
N LEU A 95 12.31 17.11 -6.01
CA LEU A 95 11.71 15.78 -5.94
C LEU A 95 12.53 14.77 -6.76
N SER A 96 12.99 15.14 -7.96
CA SER A 96 13.83 14.27 -8.79
C SER A 96 15.19 13.99 -8.15
N ALA A 97 15.76 14.95 -7.42
CA ALA A 97 17.03 14.78 -6.71
C ALA A 97 16.92 13.83 -5.51
N SER A 98 15.72 13.60 -4.98
CA SER A 98 15.53 12.83 -3.74
C SER A 98 15.83 11.33 -3.87
N GLN A 99 16.01 10.77 -5.08
CA GLN A 99 16.30 9.34 -5.39
C GLN A 99 15.63 8.32 -4.43
N PRO A 100 14.29 8.26 -4.40
CA PRO A 100 13.57 7.36 -3.51
C PRO A 100 13.59 5.90 -4.01
N SER A 101 13.28 4.97 -3.10
CA SER A 101 12.84 3.63 -3.51
C SER A 101 11.53 3.78 -4.26
N ASN A 102 11.47 3.19 -5.45
CA ASN A 102 10.29 3.26 -6.31
C ASN A 102 9.41 2.01 -6.18
N HIS A 103 9.59 1.17 -5.17
CA HIS A 103 8.76 -0.02 -4.99
C HIS A 103 7.63 0.25 -3.99
N PHE A 104 6.48 -0.37 -4.21
CA PHE A 104 5.47 -0.45 -3.17
C PHE A 104 5.99 -1.28 -2.00
N HIS A 105 5.81 -0.77 -0.78
CA HIS A 105 6.37 -1.37 0.43
C HIS A 105 5.34 -2.08 1.28
N VAL A 106 5.79 -3.08 2.04
CA VAL A 106 4.98 -3.83 3.01
C VAL A 106 5.61 -3.71 4.39
N ILE A 107 4.83 -3.30 5.39
CA ILE A 107 5.22 -3.27 6.80
C ILE A 107 4.96 -4.65 7.40
N THR A 108 5.94 -5.53 7.28
CA THR A 108 5.88 -6.89 7.83
C THR A 108 6.77 -7.01 9.07
N PRO A 109 6.31 -7.62 10.17
CA PRO A 109 7.18 -7.94 11.30
C PRO A 109 8.04 -9.20 11.06
N PHE A 110 7.85 -9.90 9.93
CA PHE A 110 8.54 -11.15 9.62
C PHE A 110 9.80 -10.90 8.80
N GLU A 111 10.98 -11.23 9.37
CA GLU A 111 12.30 -11.02 8.76
C GLU A 111 12.51 -11.79 7.44
N LEU A 112 11.77 -12.89 7.23
CA LEU A 112 11.87 -13.74 6.03
C LEU A 112 11.11 -13.19 4.82
N LEU A 113 10.26 -12.17 5.00
CA LEU A 113 9.46 -11.59 3.93
C LEU A 113 10.13 -10.33 3.40
N SER A 114 10.14 -10.19 2.07
CA SER A 114 10.55 -8.95 1.43
C SER A 114 9.61 -7.80 1.82
N HIS A 115 10.19 -6.67 2.23
CA HIS A 115 9.47 -5.42 2.51
C HIS A 115 9.08 -4.64 1.25
N HIS A 116 9.19 -5.24 0.07
CA HIS A 116 8.80 -4.62 -1.19
C HIS A 116 8.06 -5.60 -2.11
N LEU A 117 7.12 -5.07 -2.87
CA LEU A 117 6.45 -5.76 -3.98
C LEU A 117 7.28 -5.60 -5.26
N ALA A 118 7.07 -6.49 -6.22
CA ALA A 118 7.75 -6.45 -7.53
C ALA A 118 7.39 -5.21 -8.36
N LEU A 119 6.18 -4.68 -8.17
CA LEU A 119 5.67 -3.53 -8.90
C LEU A 119 6.29 -2.22 -8.39
N LYS A 120 6.64 -1.34 -9.33
CA LYS A 120 7.16 -0.01 -9.03
C LYS A 120 6.09 1.07 -9.13
N HIS A 121 6.39 2.26 -8.62
CA HIS A 121 5.60 3.46 -8.77
C HIS A 121 6.48 4.66 -9.14
N SER A 122 5.87 5.66 -9.77
CA SER A 122 6.49 6.94 -10.07
C SER A 122 5.50 8.08 -9.82
N LEU A 123 6.01 9.22 -9.39
CA LEU A 123 5.25 10.45 -9.20
C LEU A 123 5.24 11.26 -10.49
N HIS A 124 4.06 11.59 -10.99
CA HIS A 124 3.85 12.60 -12.03
C HIS A 124 3.26 13.85 -11.38
N LEU A 125 4.07 14.91 -11.27
CA LEU A 125 3.65 16.16 -10.65
C LEU A 125 3.07 17.11 -11.69
N ASP A 126 1.94 17.72 -11.39
CA ASP A 126 1.38 18.85 -12.13
C ASP A 126 1.19 20.02 -11.17
N VAL A 127 1.76 21.18 -11.49
CA VAL A 127 1.82 22.33 -10.59
C VAL A 127 1.13 23.51 -11.24
N SER A 128 0.20 24.14 -10.51
CA SER A 128 -0.46 25.35 -10.99
C SER A 128 -0.78 26.31 -9.84
N HIS A 129 -1.07 27.56 -10.22
CA HIS A 129 -1.38 28.64 -9.29
C HIS A 129 -2.85 29.05 -9.44
N SER A 130 -3.53 29.22 -8.31
CA SER A 130 -4.95 29.59 -8.23
C SER A 130 -5.15 30.84 -7.37
N PRO A 131 -4.63 32.02 -7.76
CA PRO A 131 -4.71 33.24 -6.95
C PRO A 131 -6.14 33.76 -6.77
N SER A 132 -7.05 33.43 -7.70
CA SER A 132 -8.49 33.78 -7.62
C SER A 132 -9.20 33.12 -6.44
N LEU A 133 -8.76 31.94 -6.01
CA LEU A 133 -9.32 31.21 -4.87
C LEU A 133 -8.92 31.87 -3.53
N ALA A 134 -7.74 32.49 -3.49
CA ALA A 134 -7.15 33.03 -2.26
C ALA A 134 -8.00 34.15 -1.63
N SER A 135 -8.63 35.02 -2.43
CA SER A 135 -9.45 36.13 -1.89
C SER A 135 -10.71 35.62 -1.17
N ARG A 136 -11.39 34.62 -1.75
CA ARG A 136 -12.59 34.00 -1.16
C ARG A 136 -12.24 33.26 0.12
N LEU A 137 -11.15 32.48 0.12
CA LEU A 137 -10.67 31.77 1.30
C LEU A 137 -10.21 32.73 2.41
N SER A 138 -9.46 33.78 2.07
CA SER A 138 -9.01 34.79 3.03
C SER A 138 -10.20 35.50 3.69
N HIS A 139 -11.24 35.86 2.93
CA HIS A 139 -12.46 36.44 3.49
C HIS A 139 -13.21 35.49 4.44
N ALA A 140 -13.33 34.21 4.07
CA ALA A 140 -13.96 33.19 4.91
C ALA A 140 -13.18 33.01 6.22
N LEU A 141 -11.85 32.90 6.14
CA LEU A 141 -10.97 32.77 7.29
C LEU A 141 -11.07 34.00 8.22
N GLN A 142 -11.01 35.21 7.68
CA GLN A 142 -11.13 36.44 8.46
C GLN A 142 -12.48 36.54 9.19
N SER A 143 -13.56 36.11 8.53
CA SER A 143 -14.89 36.03 9.13
C SER A 143 -14.92 35.08 10.32
N GLU A 144 -14.31 33.90 10.20
CA GLU A 144 -14.25 32.92 11.32
C GLU A 144 -13.33 33.39 12.45
N ILE A 145 -12.18 34.00 12.14
CA ILE A 145 -11.29 34.59 13.16
C ILE A 145 -11.97 35.71 13.93
N ALA A 146 -12.81 36.52 13.27
CA ALA A 146 -13.56 37.59 13.93
C ALA A 146 -14.66 37.05 14.87
N LYS A 147 -15.24 35.88 14.57
CA LYS A 147 -16.22 35.20 15.42
C LYS A 147 -15.57 34.42 16.57
N ALA A 148 -14.35 33.93 16.37
CA ALA A 148 -13.66 33.07 17.32
C ALA A 148 -13.35 33.79 18.63
N THR A 149 -13.74 33.16 19.73
CA THR A 149 -13.42 33.62 21.09
C THR A 149 -11.98 33.24 21.43
N SER A 150 -11.18 34.20 21.89
CA SER A 150 -9.83 33.91 22.35
C SER A 150 -9.85 33.22 23.70
N SER A 151 -9.23 32.05 23.79
CA SER A 151 -9.03 31.35 25.06
C SER A 151 -7.77 31.87 25.75
N LEU A 152 -7.86 32.16 27.06
CA LEU A 152 -6.68 32.48 27.88
C LEU A 152 -5.67 31.31 27.96
N ARG A 153 -6.08 30.09 27.59
CA ARG A 153 -5.31 28.86 27.76
C ARG A 153 -4.70 28.34 26.47
N SER A 154 -5.06 28.88 25.31
CA SER A 154 -4.54 28.45 24.01
C SER A 154 -3.94 29.64 23.30
N SER A 155 -2.72 29.49 22.80
CA SER A 155 -2.09 30.50 21.92
C SER A 155 -2.71 30.52 20.51
N LEU A 156 -3.42 29.45 20.13
CA LEU A 156 -4.07 29.31 18.83
C LEU A 156 -5.58 29.47 18.98
N LEU A 157 -6.16 30.32 18.13
CA LEU A 157 -7.61 30.37 17.93
C LEU A 157 -8.10 29.11 17.21
N SER A 158 -9.25 28.61 17.64
CA SER A 158 -9.90 27.45 17.01
C SER A 158 -10.80 27.93 15.87
N VAL A 159 -10.51 27.51 14.64
CA VAL A 159 -11.31 27.80 13.44
C VAL A 159 -11.94 26.50 12.94
N PRO A 160 -13.23 26.45 12.57
CA PRO A 160 -13.80 25.24 12.00
C PRO A 160 -13.21 24.95 10.61
N PHE A 161 -12.75 23.72 10.36
CA PHE A 161 -12.19 23.34 9.05
C PHE A 161 -13.21 23.44 7.91
N SER A 162 -14.48 23.19 8.21
CA SER A 162 -15.56 23.07 7.22
C SER A 162 -15.75 24.33 6.37
N SER A 163 -15.56 25.52 6.96
CA SER A 163 -15.70 26.81 6.26
C SER A 163 -14.69 26.99 5.11
N ILE A 164 -13.50 26.38 5.25
CA ILE A 164 -12.46 26.38 4.22
C ILE A 164 -12.64 25.20 3.27
N ASP A 165 -12.93 24.03 3.83
CA ASP A 165 -13.14 22.80 3.06
C ASP A 165 -14.28 22.92 2.04
N GLU A 166 -15.40 23.55 2.40
CA GLU A 166 -16.53 23.76 1.48
C GLU A 166 -16.12 24.54 0.22
N ILE A 167 -15.30 25.57 0.37
CA ILE A 167 -14.83 26.41 -0.74
C ILE A 167 -13.86 25.63 -1.63
N ILE A 168 -12.95 24.86 -1.04
CA ILE A 168 -11.98 24.04 -1.78
C ILE A 168 -12.67 22.89 -2.49
N ARG A 169 -13.65 22.25 -1.85
CA ARG A 169 -14.50 21.23 -2.48
C ARG A 169 -15.22 21.79 -3.70
N GLU A 170 -15.82 22.99 -3.60
CA GLU A 170 -16.46 23.63 -4.75
C GLU A 170 -15.48 23.92 -5.90
N ASP A 171 -14.23 24.25 -5.59
CA ASP A 171 -13.18 24.46 -6.58
C ASP A 171 -12.78 23.14 -7.26
N PHE A 172 -12.54 22.10 -6.47
CA PHE A 172 -12.26 20.74 -6.93
C PHE A 172 -13.35 20.20 -7.88
N GLU A 173 -14.64 20.36 -7.50
CA GLU A 173 -15.77 19.91 -8.31
C GLU A 173 -15.92 20.66 -9.65
N LYS A 174 -15.54 21.95 -9.69
CA LYS A 174 -15.60 22.75 -10.94
C LYS A 174 -14.63 22.24 -11.99
N GLU A 175 -13.47 21.76 -11.56
CA GLU A 175 -12.46 21.26 -12.49
C GLU A 175 -12.81 19.90 -13.09
N LYS A 176 -13.84 19.20 -12.56
CA LYS A 176 -14.26 17.85 -12.97
C LYS A 176 -13.06 16.90 -13.19
N PRO A 177 -12.15 16.73 -12.22
CA PRO A 177 -10.97 15.93 -12.46
C PRO A 177 -11.36 14.47 -12.67
N VAL A 178 -11.06 13.94 -13.85
CA VAL A 178 -11.32 12.53 -14.17
C VAL A 178 -10.27 11.64 -13.50
N HIS A 179 -9.04 12.14 -13.27
CA HIS A 179 -7.90 11.33 -12.81
C HIS A 179 -6.92 12.13 -11.93
N GLY A 180 -6.46 11.54 -10.81
CA GLY A 180 -5.40 12.09 -9.96
C GLY A 180 -5.87 12.53 -8.57
N VAL A 181 -4.92 13.01 -7.76
CA VAL A 181 -5.16 13.57 -6.42
C VAL A 181 -4.72 15.03 -6.40
N TYR A 182 -5.46 15.88 -5.69
CA TYR A 182 -5.22 17.31 -5.59
C TYR A 182 -4.67 17.70 -4.22
N LEU A 183 -3.57 18.46 -4.21
CA LEU A 183 -2.95 18.99 -3.00
C LEU A 183 -2.90 20.52 -3.08
N TYR A 184 -3.71 21.18 -2.26
CA TYR A 184 -3.77 22.63 -2.16
C TYR A 184 -2.82 23.12 -1.06
N PHE A 185 -1.88 23.99 -1.41
CA PHE A 185 -1.10 24.75 -0.43
C PHE A 185 -1.68 26.15 -0.33
N LEU A 186 -2.12 26.51 0.87
CA LEU A 186 -2.72 27.81 1.15
C LEU A 186 -1.70 28.73 1.83
N ASP A 187 -1.57 29.93 1.30
CA ASP A 187 -1.01 31.09 1.99
C ASP A 187 -1.97 32.27 1.78
N LEU A 188 -2.82 32.46 2.79
CA LEU A 188 -3.91 33.44 2.75
C LEU A 188 -3.51 34.80 3.35
N GLY A 189 -2.21 35.00 3.59
CA GLY A 189 -1.64 36.19 4.19
C GLY A 189 -1.72 36.21 5.72
N ARG A 190 -1.02 37.19 6.31
CA ARG A 190 -0.88 37.32 7.76
C ARG A 190 -2.20 37.69 8.42
N GLN A 191 -2.59 36.93 9.44
CA GLN A 191 -3.78 37.16 10.23
C GLN A 191 -3.48 37.93 11.53
N SER A 192 -4.52 38.52 12.13
CA SER A 192 -4.41 39.31 13.37
C SER A 192 -4.06 38.47 14.60
N LYS A 193 -4.41 37.19 14.59
CA LYS A 193 -4.18 36.20 15.66
C LYS A 193 -3.77 34.87 15.03
N SER A 194 -2.88 34.14 15.69
CA SER A 194 -2.55 32.77 15.30
C SER A 194 -3.76 31.85 15.47
N TYR A 195 -3.94 30.94 14.53
CA TYR A 195 -5.13 30.07 14.46
C TYR A 195 -4.73 28.66 14.02
N ALA A 196 -5.60 27.70 14.30
CA ALA A 196 -5.53 26.34 13.77
C ALA A 196 -6.95 25.77 13.61
N TYR A 197 -7.08 24.78 12.75
CA TYR A 197 -8.36 24.17 12.41
C TYR A 197 -8.77 23.11 13.43
N SER A 198 -10.00 23.20 13.91
CA SER A 198 -10.66 22.19 14.72
C SER A 198 -11.48 21.25 13.84
N TYR A 199 -11.45 19.96 14.15
CA TYR A 199 -12.08 18.89 13.36
C TYR A 199 -13.33 18.27 14.02
N GLY A 200 -13.52 18.49 15.32
CA GLY A 200 -14.62 17.92 16.11
C GLY A 200 -15.62 18.97 16.61
N THR A 201 -16.71 18.51 17.22
CA THR A 201 -17.82 19.37 17.70
C THR A 201 -17.63 19.80 19.16
N GLY A 202 -17.45 21.10 19.42
CA GLY A 202 -17.33 21.70 20.76
C GLY A 202 -15.91 22.20 21.11
N GLU A 203 -15.74 22.76 22.30
CA GLU A 203 -14.48 23.39 22.72
C GLU A 203 -13.58 22.47 23.56
N SER A 204 -12.26 22.64 23.45
CA SER A 204 -11.29 22.00 24.35
C SER A 204 -11.46 22.50 25.79
N SER A 205 -11.45 21.60 26.77
CA SER A 205 -11.57 21.89 28.20
C SER A 205 -10.36 21.35 29.00
N PRO A 206 -10.20 21.68 30.29
CA PRO A 206 -9.14 21.08 31.13
C PRO A 206 -9.23 19.55 31.23
N ALA A 207 -10.43 19.00 31.13
CA ALA A 207 -10.67 17.57 31.16
C ALA A 207 -10.57 16.93 29.77
N PHE A 208 -10.40 17.73 28.71
CA PHE A 208 -10.56 17.26 27.34
C PHE A 208 -9.76 18.10 26.34
N THR A 209 -8.70 17.52 25.79
CA THR A 209 -7.83 18.18 24.82
C THR A 209 -8.19 17.75 23.40
N ARG A 210 -8.72 18.67 22.59
CA ARG A 210 -8.79 18.48 21.14
C ARG A 210 -7.55 18.98 20.44
N CYS A 211 -7.04 18.17 19.52
CA CYS A 211 -5.94 18.54 18.66
C CYS A 211 -6.46 19.29 17.44
N SER A 212 -6.16 20.59 17.38
CA SER A 212 -6.31 21.41 16.18
C SER A 212 -5.13 21.21 15.24
N GLY A 213 -5.31 21.44 13.93
CA GLY A 213 -4.23 21.35 12.95
C GLY A 213 -4.29 22.29 11.75
N SER A 214 -3.43 22.04 10.77
CA SER A 214 -3.27 22.88 9.56
C SER A 214 -3.63 22.15 8.27
N ILE A 215 -4.09 20.90 8.36
CA ILE A 215 -4.34 20.01 7.23
C ILE A 215 -5.76 19.48 7.29
N TRP A 216 -6.37 19.26 6.13
CA TRP A 216 -7.58 18.46 6.01
C TRP A 216 -7.51 17.55 4.80
N THR A 217 -7.99 16.31 4.97
CA THR A 217 -8.10 15.32 3.92
C THR A 217 -9.57 15.13 3.60
N GLY A 218 -9.98 15.44 2.36
CA GLY A 218 -11.37 15.34 1.93
C GLY A 218 -11.87 13.90 1.82
N LYS A 219 -13.20 13.77 1.65
CA LYS A 219 -13.83 12.51 1.24
C LYS A 219 -13.51 12.13 -0.20
N GLU A 220 -13.40 13.13 -1.05
CA GLU A 220 -12.97 13.10 -2.45
C GLU A 220 -11.44 13.23 -2.54
N ARG A 221 -10.85 13.03 -3.72
CA ARG A 221 -9.39 12.99 -3.96
C ARG A 221 -8.70 14.37 -3.90
N TYR A 222 -8.98 15.16 -2.87
CA TYR A 222 -8.31 16.42 -2.60
C TYR A 222 -7.91 16.57 -1.12
N ILE A 223 -6.89 17.40 -0.89
CA ILE A 223 -6.34 17.73 0.42
C ILE A 223 -5.91 19.18 0.39
N TRP A 224 -6.00 19.85 1.53
CA TRP A 224 -5.42 21.16 1.67
C TRP A 224 -4.54 21.27 2.92
N ILE A 225 -3.48 22.07 2.78
CA ILE A 225 -2.52 22.41 3.84
C ILE A 225 -2.47 23.93 3.90
N ASP A 226 -2.89 24.49 5.02
CA ASP A 226 -2.76 25.91 5.30
C ASP A 226 -1.43 26.18 6.00
N LEU A 227 -0.49 26.75 5.27
CA LEU A 227 0.85 27.06 5.78
C LEU A 227 0.84 28.24 6.76
N GLY A 228 -0.23 29.06 6.74
CA GLY A 228 -0.45 30.16 7.66
C GLY A 228 -1.09 29.74 8.99
N ALA A 229 -1.67 28.54 9.07
CA ALA A 229 -2.22 27.98 10.30
C ALA A 229 -1.09 27.42 11.19
N GLY A 230 -1.16 27.68 12.50
CA GLY A 230 -0.18 27.23 13.49
C GLY A 230 0.69 28.35 14.10
N PRO A 231 1.93 28.04 14.53
CA PRO A 231 2.58 26.72 14.43
C PRO A 231 1.90 25.70 15.34
N VAL A 232 1.66 24.50 14.81
CA VAL A 232 1.07 23.37 15.54
C VAL A 232 2.16 22.39 15.97
N ASP A 233 1.90 21.63 17.02
CA ASP A 233 2.80 20.62 17.55
C ASP A 233 2.03 19.35 17.92
N TYR A 234 2.59 18.19 17.57
CA TYR A 234 2.05 16.88 17.90
C TYR A 234 3.16 15.91 18.18
N GLY A 235 2.97 15.00 19.12
CA GLY A 235 3.85 13.86 19.25
C GLY A 235 3.91 13.32 20.67
N PRO A 236 4.89 12.45 20.95
CA PRO A 236 5.16 11.97 22.29
C PRO A 236 5.49 13.14 23.23
N ALA A 237 4.87 13.17 24.41
CA ALA A 237 5.03 14.24 25.39
C ALA A 237 6.38 14.20 26.12
N LEU A 238 6.99 13.02 26.24
CA LEU A 238 8.27 12.81 26.95
C LEU A 238 9.37 12.32 26.01
N SER A 239 9.14 11.19 25.36
CA SER A 239 10.12 10.55 24.47
C SER A 239 9.44 9.66 23.45
N GLY A 240 9.93 9.67 22.22
CA GLY A 240 9.48 8.79 21.14
C GLY A 240 9.74 9.42 19.78
N ASP A 241 9.42 8.68 18.72
CA ASP A 241 9.61 9.12 17.34
C ASP A 241 8.38 9.87 16.81
N GLY A 242 8.56 10.55 15.67
CA GLY A 242 7.48 11.21 14.94
C GLY A 242 6.99 12.53 15.53
N LEU A 243 7.70 13.10 16.52
CA LEU A 243 7.41 14.43 17.06
C LEU A 243 7.42 15.48 15.94
N LEU A 244 6.30 16.17 15.80
CA LEU A 244 6.18 17.45 15.12
C LEU A 244 6.52 18.56 16.13
N PRO A 245 7.73 19.14 16.09
CA PRO A 245 8.15 20.13 17.08
C PRO A 245 7.46 21.48 16.85
N ARG A 246 7.32 22.25 17.94
CA ARG A 246 7.01 23.68 17.85
C ARG A 246 8.14 24.42 17.15
N GLY A 247 7.80 25.27 16.18
CA GLY A 247 8.74 26.22 15.57
C GLY A 247 9.06 25.93 14.11
N GLU A 248 10.10 26.59 13.59
CA GLU A 248 10.38 26.75 12.15
C GLU A 248 10.99 25.52 11.46
N PHE A 249 11.30 24.48 12.23
CA PHE A 249 12.10 23.32 11.79
C PHE A 249 11.29 22.25 11.08
N HIS A 250 9.95 22.36 11.06
CA HIS A 250 9.10 21.46 10.29
C HIS A 250 8.52 22.17 9.07
N PRO A 251 8.40 21.49 7.91
CA PRO A 251 7.83 22.09 6.70
C PRO A 251 6.42 22.67 6.85
N LEU A 252 5.58 22.13 7.74
CA LEU A 252 4.25 22.70 8.05
C LEU A 252 4.32 24.10 8.70
N ALA A 253 5.44 24.43 9.32
CA ALA A 253 5.68 25.72 9.95
C ALA A 253 6.54 26.65 9.08
N ALA A 254 6.68 26.36 7.78
CA ALA A 254 7.59 27.08 6.89
C ALA A 254 7.36 28.60 6.84
N LEU A 255 6.12 29.07 7.10
CA LEU A 255 5.77 30.49 7.13
C LEU A 255 5.76 31.13 8.53
N HIS A 256 5.90 30.35 9.61
CA HIS A 256 5.85 30.85 10.99
C HIS A 256 7.21 31.34 11.51
N GLY A 257 8.21 31.34 10.64
CA GLY A 257 9.58 31.67 10.98
C GLY A 257 10.15 32.96 10.38
N GLY A 258 11.46 33.13 10.48
CA GLY A 258 12.17 34.19 9.78
C GLY A 258 11.95 34.10 8.26
N PRO A 259 12.09 35.23 7.51
CA PRO A 259 11.93 35.21 6.05
C PRO A 259 12.84 34.17 5.40
N LYS A 260 12.23 33.14 4.79
CA LYS A 260 12.98 32.10 4.07
C LYS A 260 13.27 32.55 2.64
N SER A 261 14.41 32.11 2.10
CA SER A 261 14.65 32.23 0.66
C SER A 261 13.60 31.40 -0.10
N GLN A 262 13.29 31.80 -1.34
CA GLN A 262 12.36 31.05 -2.20
C GLN A 262 12.76 29.58 -2.34
N LYS A 263 14.06 29.30 -2.45
CA LYS A 263 14.62 27.95 -2.52
C LYS A 263 14.36 27.14 -1.24
N ALA A 264 14.54 27.74 -0.08
CA ALA A 264 14.30 27.07 1.21
C ALA A 264 12.81 26.75 1.41
N LEU A 265 11.93 27.71 1.09
CA LEU A 265 10.48 27.48 1.13
C LEU A 265 10.08 26.33 0.21
N LEU A 266 10.53 26.33 -1.05
CA LEU A 266 10.18 25.28 -2.00
C LEU A 266 10.79 23.92 -1.67
N ALA A 267 11.94 23.87 -0.97
CA ALA A 267 12.49 22.63 -0.45
C ALA A 267 11.60 22.04 0.66
N ASP A 268 11.09 22.87 1.57
CA ASP A 268 10.11 22.45 2.59
C ASP A 268 8.83 21.93 1.93
N LEU A 269 8.30 22.64 0.93
CA LEU A 269 7.11 22.22 0.19
C LEU A 269 7.35 20.92 -0.60
N ALA A 270 8.52 20.75 -1.21
CA ALA A 270 8.89 19.48 -1.85
C ALA A 270 8.88 18.32 -0.85
N SER A 271 9.36 18.53 0.38
CA SER A 271 9.28 17.52 1.45
C SER A 271 7.84 17.17 1.82
N LEU A 272 6.94 18.17 1.90
CA LEU A 272 5.51 17.93 2.14
C LEU A 272 4.84 17.20 0.97
N VAL A 273 5.13 17.59 -0.27
CA VAL A 273 4.62 16.93 -1.48
C VAL A 273 5.08 15.47 -1.52
N TRP A 274 6.34 15.20 -1.17
CA TRP A 274 6.86 13.84 -1.12
C TRP A 274 6.21 13.01 -0.01
N SER A 275 6.10 13.56 1.21
CA SER A 275 5.42 12.89 2.32
C SER A 275 3.94 12.62 2.01
N ALA A 276 3.26 13.59 1.39
CA ALA A 276 1.89 13.46 0.87
C ALA A 276 1.80 12.32 -0.14
N TYR A 277 2.68 12.29 -1.14
CA TYR A 277 2.71 11.21 -2.12
C TYR A 277 2.84 9.82 -1.44
N GLN A 278 3.77 9.70 -0.50
CA GLN A 278 4.03 8.44 0.20
C GLN A 278 2.88 7.97 1.10
N VAL A 279 2.21 8.88 1.81
CA VAL A 279 1.16 8.51 2.78
C VAL A 279 -0.21 8.38 2.12
N LEU A 280 -0.46 9.12 1.03
CA LEU A 280 -1.81 9.27 0.49
C LEU A 280 -2.03 8.44 -0.79
N LEU A 281 -1.04 8.44 -1.70
CA LEU A 281 -1.16 7.77 -3.00
C LEU A 281 -0.47 6.41 -3.02
N VAL A 282 0.69 6.30 -2.37
CA VAL A 282 1.45 5.05 -2.25
C VAL A 282 1.74 4.60 -0.80
N PRO A 283 0.79 4.67 0.16
CA PRO A 283 1.02 4.17 1.51
C PRO A 283 1.48 2.71 1.49
N SER A 284 2.41 2.41 2.39
CA SER A 284 2.86 1.03 2.61
C SER A 284 1.68 0.13 2.96
N LEU A 285 1.71 -1.12 2.53
CA LEU A 285 0.73 -2.12 2.91
C LEU A 285 1.03 -2.61 4.32
N ARG A 286 0.02 -2.70 5.19
CA ARG A 286 0.18 -3.30 6.51
C ARG A 286 0.36 -4.82 6.41
N ILE A 287 -0.38 -5.44 5.51
CA ILE A 287 -0.31 -6.87 5.16
C ILE A 287 -0.68 -7.02 3.67
N PRO A 288 -0.21 -8.07 2.98
CA PRO A 288 -0.79 -8.48 1.70
C PRO A 288 -2.24 -8.95 1.89
N VAL A 289 -3.11 -8.61 0.93
CA VAL A 289 -4.56 -8.81 1.03
C VAL A 289 -5.06 -9.43 -0.28
N PRO A 290 -5.46 -10.71 -0.27
CA PRO A 290 -6.05 -11.32 -1.46
C PRO A 290 -7.45 -10.76 -1.74
N PHE A 291 -7.89 -10.91 -2.99
CA PHE A 291 -9.27 -10.62 -3.37
C PHE A 291 -10.20 -11.72 -2.88
N GLU A 292 -11.32 -11.35 -2.25
CA GLU A 292 -12.35 -12.28 -1.75
C GLU A 292 -13.75 -11.69 -2.00
N ASN A 293 -14.69 -12.50 -2.50
CA ASN A 293 -16.05 -12.03 -2.84
C ASN A 293 -16.89 -11.74 -1.58
N SER A 294 -16.64 -12.45 -0.48
CA SER A 294 -17.39 -12.29 0.76
C SER A 294 -16.44 -11.91 1.89
N LEU A 295 -16.70 -10.74 2.48
CA LEU A 295 -15.98 -10.21 3.63
C LEU A 295 -16.92 -10.19 4.83
N ILE A 296 -16.49 -10.80 5.94
CA ILE A 296 -17.31 -10.96 7.14
C ILE A 296 -16.53 -10.44 8.33
N VAL A 297 -17.04 -9.41 9.00
CA VAL A 297 -16.49 -8.93 10.28
C VAL A 297 -17.33 -9.52 11.41
N GLN A 298 -16.69 -10.28 12.30
CA GLN A 298 -17.34 -10.91 13.45
C GLN A 298 -16.94 -10.20 14.73
N PHE A 299 -17.82 -9.37 15.28
CA PHE A 299 -17.65 -8.78 16.60
C PHE A 299 -17.89 -9.83 17.68
N ILE A 300 -16.88 -10.13 18.48
CA ILE A 300 -16.94 -11.05 19.61
C ILE A 300 -16.83 -10.20 20.87
N HIS A 301 -17.99 -9.84 21.44
CA HIS A 301 -18.08 -9.02 22.65
C HIS A 301 -17.95 -9.90 23.88
N VAL A 302 -16.75 -9.92 24.45
CA VAL A 302 -16.48 -10.59 25.73
C VAL A 302 -16.83 -9.60 26.85
N HIS A 303 -17.99 -9.76 27.47
CA HIS A 303 -18.52 -8.82 28.45
C HIS A 303 -18.40 -9.36 29.87
N GLY A 304 -18.25 -8.44 30.84
CA GLY A 304 -18.35 -8.74 32.26
C GLY A 304 -19.76 -9.17 32.72
N SER A 305 -20.01 -9.08 34.02
CA SER A 305 -21.29 -9.44 34.66
C SER A 305 -22.48 -8.63 34.12
N GLU A 306 -23.73 -9.08 34.35
CA GLU A 306 -25.00 -8.55 33.80
C GLU A 306 -25.24 -7.02 33.96
N GLY A 307 -24.37 -6.29 34.65
CA GLY A 307 -24.28 -4.82 34.63
C GLY A 307 -23.87 -4.21 33.27
N GLY A 308 -23.63 -5.02 32.24
CA GLY A 308 -23.27 -4.66 30.86
C GLY A 308 -24.30 -3.85 30.04
N LYS A 309 -25.07 -2.97 30.67
CA LYS A 309 -25.93 -1.99 29.99
C LYS A 309 -25.18 -0.72 29.57
N ASP A 310 -23.96 -0.50 30.06
CA ASP A 310 -23.17 0.66 29.67
C ASP A 310 -22.50 0.42 28.32
N SER A 311 -23.28 0.55 27.25
CA SER A 311 -22.81 0.54 25.87
C SER A 311 -22.24 1.89 25.43
N SER A 312 -22.02 2.84 26.35
CA SER A 312 -21.41 4.12 26.00
C SER A 312 -20.00 3.87 25.45
N GLY A 313 -19.69 4.46 24.29
CA GLY A 313 -18.42 4.26 23.59
C GLY A 313 -18.24 2.88 22.95
N LEU A 314 -19.30 2.07 22.81
CA LEU A 314 -19.27 0.84 22.03
C LEU A 314 -20.57 0.64 21.25
N ASP A 315 -20.80 1.50 20.25
CA ASP A 315 -21.88 1.33 19.28
C ASP A 315 -21.42 0.54 18.03
N TRP A 316 -21.71 -0.77 18.02
CA TRP A 316 -21.46 -1.63 16.85
C TRP A 316 -22.08 -1.11 15.56
N LYS A 317 -23.26 -0.47 15.64
CA LYS A 317 -23.94 0.09 14.48
C LYS A 317 -23.22 1.33 13.96
N ALA A 318 -22.58 2.12 14.83
CA ALA A 318 -21.77 3.25 14.40
C ALA A 318 -20.51 2.80 13.65
N VAL A 319 -19.84 1.76 14.15
CA VAL A 319 -18.69 1.13 13.45
C VAL A 319 -19.15 0.55 12.11
N GLU A 320 -20.24 -0.24 12.09
CA GLU A 320 -20.80 -0.81 10.87
C GLU A 320 -21.21 0.26 9.86
N ARG A 321 -21.89 1.32 10.31
CA ARG A 321 -22.32 2.45 9.47
C ARG A 321 -21.12 3.12 8.80
N THR A 322 -20.03 3.32 9.53
CA THR A 322 -18.79 3.92 8.98
C THR A 322 -18.29 3.16 7.75
N PHE A 323 -18.41 1.84 7.71
CA PHE A 323 -18.04 1.06 6.52
C PHE A 323 -19.16 0.99 5.49
N ARG A 324 -20.42 0.80 5.91
CA ARG A 324 -21.56 0.67 4.98
C ARG A 324 -21.84 1.93 4.18
N ASP A 325 -21.67 3.11 4.78
CA ASP A 325 -21.86 4.38 4.09
C ASP A 325 -20.87 4.49 2.92
N GLU A 326 -19.60 4.13 3.14
CA GLU A 326 -18.56 4.14 2.10
C GLU A 326 -18.75 3.02 1.06
N VAL A 327 -19.44 1.92 1.41
CA VAL A 327 -19.89 0.91 0.44
C VAL A 327 -21.01 1.46 -0.43
N GLY A 328 -21.99 2.14 0.16
CA GLY A 328 -23.11 2.77 -0.56
C GLY A 328 -22.66 3.88 -1.51
N GLU A 329 -21.61 4.61 -1.16
CA GLU A 329 -20.94 5.61 -2.01
C GLU A 329 -20.00 4.98 -3.05
N GLY A 330 -19.82 3.65 -3.07
CA GLY A 330 -18.97 2.96 -4.04
C GLY A 330 -17.48 3.25 -3.84
N GLY A 331 -17.03 3.43 -2.59
CA GLY A 331 -15.64 3.80 -2.26
C GLY A 331 -14.75 2.65 -1.77
N LEU A 332 -15.27 1.72 -0.97
CA LEU A 332 -14.45 0.75 -0.22
C LEU A 332 -14.29 -0.64 -0.89
N LEU A 333 -15.36 -1.15 -1.50
CA LEU A 333 -15.44 -2.51 -2.04
C LEU A 333 -15.40 -2.52 -3.55
N PHE A 334 -14.94 -3.60 -4.19
CA PHE A 334 -15.21 -3.82 -5.61
C PHE A 334 -16.68 -4.21 -5.83
N SER A 335 -17.18 -4.01 -7.04
CA SER A 335 -18.59 -4.15 -7.41
C SER A 335 -19.19 -5.54 -7.12
N ASP A 336 -18.36 -6.57 -7.06
CA ASP A 336 -18.76 -7.96 -6.81
C ASP A 336 -18.39 -8.47 -5.40
N GLN A 337 -17.91 -7.58 -4.53
CA GLN A 337 -17.67 -7.90 -3.12
C GLN A 337 -18.88 -7.58 -2.25
N SER A 338 -19.06 -8.39 -1.22
CA SER A 338 -20.06 -8.19 -0.17
C SER A 338 -19.38 -8.02 1.18
N LEU A 339 -19.94 -7.13 2.02
CA LEU A 339 -19.50 -6.92 3.39
C LEU A 339 -20.66 -7.13 4.36
N SER A 340 -20.45 -8.04 5.30
CA SER A 340 -21.41 -8.35 6.37
C SER A 340 -20.77 -8.23 7.74
N PHE A 341 -21.59 -7.88 8.73
CA PHE A 341 -21.20 -7.76 10.12
C PHE A 341 -22.05 -8.73 10.94
N LYS A 342 -21.39 -9.50 11.80
CA LYS A 342 -22.03 -10.42 12.75
C LYS A 342 -21.55 -10.05 14.15
N THR A 343 -22.45 -10.13 15.13
CA THR A 343 -22.12 -9.80 16.53
C THR A 343 -22.48 -10.98 17.42
N TYR A 344 -21.53 -11.40 18.23
CA TYR A 344 -21.63 -12.47 19.20
C TYR A 344 -21.29 -11.95 20.58
N LYS A 345 -21.92 -12.52 21.60
CA LYS A 345 -21.70 -12.15 23.00
C LYS A 345 -21.17 -13.35 23.76
N VAL A 346 -20.15 -13.12 24.56
CA VAL A 346 -19.52 -14.13 25.40
C VAL A 346 -19.44 -13.59 26.82
N ASN A 347 -20.00 -14.32 27.78
CA ASN A 347 -19.88 -13.96 29.18
C ASN A 347 -18.46 -14.30 29.67
N TYR A 348 -17.71 -13.28 30.10
CA TYR A 348 -16.34 -13.44 30.59
C TYR A 348 -16.25 -14.42 31.77
N ALA A 349 -17.26 -14.44 32.67
CA ALA A 349 -17.27 -15.32 33.84
C ALA A 349 -17.43 -16.81 33.48
N GLU A 350 -18.05 -17.11 32.33
CA GLU A 350 -18.30 -18.46 31.83
C GLU A 350 -17.22 -18.90 30.82
N CYS A 351 -16.33 -17.99 30.41
CA CYS A 351 -15.30 -18.23 29.42
C CYS A 351 -13.94 -18.50 30.08
N ALA A 352 -13.63 -19.77 30.35
CA ALA A 352 -12.34 -20.19 30.90
C ALA A 352 -11.15 -19.76 30.01
N ILE A 353 -11.31 -19.79 28.68
CA ILE A 353 -10.29 -19.31 27.75
C ILE A 353 -10.06 -17.81 27.90
N CYS A 354 -11.12 -17.02 27.99
CA CYS A 354 -11.04 -15.56 28.12
C CYS A 354 -10.30 -15.16 29.40
N SER A 355 -10.67 -15.79 30.53
CA SER A 355 -10.02 -15.52 31.82
C SER A 355 -8.55 -15.95 31.84
N PHE A 356 -8.22 -17.11 31.27
CA PHE A 356 -6.85 -17.55 31.09
C PHE A 356 -6.05 -16.59 30.21
N ALA A 357 -6.62 -16.15 29.08
CA ALA A 357 -5.98 -15.27 28.13
C ALA A 357 -5.66 -13.90 28.73
N ILE A 358 -6.59 -13.28 29.46
CA ILE A 358 -6.36 -12.01 30.16
C ILE A 358 -5.30 -12.19 31.26
N SER A 359 -5.43 -13.21 32.11
CA SER A 359 -4.48 -13.43 33.20
C SER A 359 -3.05 -13.68 32.70
N LYS A 360 -2.88 -14.47 31.63
CA LYS A 360 -1.56 -14.80 31.09
C LYS A 360 -0.92 -13.71 30.25
N SER A 361 -1.71 -12.76 29.76
CA SER A 361 -1.22 -11.63 28.98
C SER A 361 -1.05 -10.37 29.82
N THR A 362 -1.48 -10.36 31.09
CA THR A 362 -1.32 -9.21 31.99
C THR A 362 0.13 -9.12 32.46
N ASN A 363 0.75 -7.95 32.23
CA ASN A 363 2.09 -7.61 32.67
C ASN A 363 2.07 -6.27 33.40
N SER A 364 3.05 -6.04 34.28
CA SER A 364 3.24 -4.76 34.96
C SER A 364 4.37 -3.95 34.32
N TYR A 365 4.25 -2.63 34.28
CA TYR A 365 5.32 -1.71 33.91
C TYR A 365 5.38 -0.54 34.89
N THR A 366 6.53 0.12 34.97
CA THR A 366 6.71 1.33 35.77
C THR A 366 6.86 2.52 34.82
N SER A 367 5.92 3.46 34.91
CA SER A 367 5.93 4.73 34.20
C SER A 367 6.57 5.81 35.06
N ARG A 368 7.18 6.82 34.41
CA ARG A 368 7.77 7.98 35.07
C ARG A 368 7.01 9.23 34.61
N PHE A 369 6.21 9.79 35.50
CA PHE A 369 5.50 11.04 35.24
C PHE A 369 6.28 12.22 35.82
N LEU A 370 6.43 13.28 35.04
CA LEU A 370 6.96 14.55 35.49
C LEU A 370 5.78 15.50 35.74
N PHE A 371 5.33 15.56 36.99
CA PHE A 371 4.50 16.66 37.47
C PHE A 371 5.46 17.75 38.00
N ASP A 372 5.36 18.14 39.27
CA ASP A 372 6.37 19.02 39.90
C ASP A 372 7.66 18.28 40.27
N ASN A 373 7.56 16.96 40.52
CA ASN A 373 8.68 16.04 40.78
C ASN A 373 8.45 14.74 40.01
N TYR A 374 9.53 14.00 39.75
CA TYR A 374 9.43 12.69 39.11
C TYR A 374 8.73 11.69 40.03
N THR A 375 7.56 11.22 39.59
CA THR A 375 6.77 10.19 40.28
C THR A 375 6.78 8.90 39.47
N LEU A 376 7.06 7.78 40.12
CA LEU A 376 6.99 6.46 39.51
C LEU A 376 5.62 5.84 39.79
N ILE A 377 4.91 5.45 38.74
CA ILE A 377 3.59 4.81 38.84
C ILE A 377 3.70 3.42 38.22
N VAL A 378 3.39 2.39 39.02
CA VAL A 378 3.28 1.01 38.52
C VAL A 378 1.89 0.82 37.96
N SER A 379 1.82 0.42 36.70
CA SER A 379 0.58 0.22 35.95
C SER A 379 0.62 -1.16 35.28
N GLU A 380 -0.55 -1.72 35.04
CA GLU A 380 -0.70 -3.00 34.33
C GLU A 380 -1.08 -2.76 32.87
N TYR A 381 -0.72 -3.70 31.99
CA TYR A 381 -1.08 -3.69 30.59
C TYR A 381 -1.24 -5.12 30.07
N LEU A 382 -1.92 -5.28 28.95
CA LEU A 382 -2.07 -6.55 28.25
C LEU A 382 -1.06 -6.64 27.10
N ASP A 383 -0.24 -7.68 27.07
CA ASP A 383 0.61 -8.01 25.94
C ASP A 383 -0.26 -8.53 24.78
N SER A 384 -0.36 -7.73 23.72
CA SER A 384 -1.25 -8.04 22.60
C SER A 384 -0.81 -9.28 21.82
N LYS A 385 0.51 -9.52 21.70
CA LYS A 385 1.05 -10.68 20.98
C LYS A 385 0.79 -11.96 21.74
N ARG A 386 0.92 -11.93 23.07
CA ARG A 386 0.60 -13.08 23.91
C ARG A 386 -0.89 -13.38 23.87
N LEU A 387 -1.73 -12.35 23.90
CA LEU A 387 -3.18 -12.49 23.81
C LEU A 387 -3.60 -13.05 22.45
N HIS A 388 -3.02 -12.55 21.36
CA HIS A 388 -3.18 -13.08 20.01
C HIS A 388 -2.83 -14.56 19.94
N GLN A 389 -1.64 -14.95 20.41
CA GLN A 389 -1.20 -16.34 20.41
C GLN A 389 -2.20 -17.28 21.11
N ILE A 390 -2.65 -16.90 22.32
CA ILE A 390 -3.60 -17.73 23.09
C ILE A 390 -4.93 -17.88 22.36
N LEU A 391 -5.45 -16.80 21.77
CA LEU A 391 -6.72 -16.82 21.03
C LEU A 391 -6.61 -17.63 19.73
N SER A 392 -5.50 -17.51 19.01
CA SER A 392 -5.23 -18.31 17.81
C SER A 392 -5.12 -19.81 18.16
N ASP A 393 -4.37 -20.14 19.21
CA ASP A 393 -4.15 -21.54 19.64
C ASP A 393 -5.45 -22.21 20.15
N SER A 394 -6.41 -21.41 20.64
CA SER A 394 -7.68 -21.89 21.20
C SER A 394 -8.91 -21.56 20.35
N ALA A 395 -8.73 -21.13 19.09
CA ALA A 395 -9.81 -20.62 18.25
C ALA A 395 -10.97 -21.61 18.11
N GLU A 396 -10.70 -22.88 17.82
CA GLU A 396 -11.72 -23.93 17.69
C GLU A 396 -12.56 -24.10 18.95
N GLU A 397 -11.89 -24.22 20.10
CA GLU A 397 -12.54 -24.40 21.39
C GLU A 397 -13.34 -23.15 21.77
N PHE A 398 -12.79 -21.97 21.51
CA PHE A 398 -13.47 -20.70 21.73
C PHE A 398 -14.77 -20.63 20.93
N ARG A 399 -14.73 -20.97 19.64
CA ARG A 399 -15.93 -21.00 18.77
C ARG A 399 -16.98 -21.96 19.32
N ARG A 400 -16.56 -23.16 19.74
CA ARG A 400 -17.44 -24.18 20.32
C ARG A 400 -18.13 -23.67 21.60
N VAL A 401 -17.38 -23.06 22.51
CA VAL A 401 -17.90 -22.55 23.79
C VAL A 401 -18.80 -21.33 23.58
N ALA A 402 -18.44 -20.45 22.65
CA ALA A 402 -19.19 -19.24 22.33
C ALA A 402 -20.41 -19.49 21.43
N GLY A 403 -20.55 -20.69 20.85
CA GLY A 403 -21.75 -21.14 20.15
C GLY A 403 -22.03 -20.42 18.82
N PHE A 404 -21.00 -19.91 18.14
CA PHE A 404 -21.17 -19.29 16.81
C PHE A 404 -20.72 -20.21 15.67
N PRO A 405 -21.45 -20.21 14.53
CA PRO A 405 -21.25 -21.20 13.46
C PRO A 405 -19.91 -21.05 12.75
N GLU A 406 -19.43 -22.14 12.17
CA GLU A 406 -18.36 -22.05 11.16
C GLU A 406 -18.90 -21.36 9.92
N GLU A 407 -18.09 -20.48 9.33
CA GLU A 407 -18.40 -19.87 8.05
C GLU A 407 -17.65 -20.63 6.96
N ASP A 408 -18.39 -21.28 6.07
CA ASP A 408 -17.80 -22.13 5.04
C ASP A 408 -17.15 -21.34 3.89
N PHE A 409 -17.52 -20.05 3.72
CA PHE A 409 -17.12 -19.24 2.57
C PHE A 409 -16.77 -17.80 2.93
N GLY A 410 -15.67 -17.30 2.36
CA GLY A 410 -15.24 -15.90 2.45
C GLY A 410 -14.16 -15.63 3.49
N ARG A 411 -13.71 -14.38 3.54
CA ARG A 411 -12.74 -13.90 4.53
C ARG A 411 -13.44 -13.44 5.79
N VAL A 412 -13.24 -14.19 6.86
CA VAL A 412 -13.73 -13.86 8.19
C VAL A 412 -12.65 -13.12 8.98
N LEU A 413 -13.00 -11.95 9.51
CA LEU A 413 -12.17 -11.21 10.45
C LEU A 413 -12.84 -11.21 11.84
N PRO A 414 -12.38 -12.03 12.79
CA PRO A 414 -12.80 -11.94 14.18
C PRO A 414 -12.24 -10.67 14.84
N VAL A 415 -13.11 -9.96 15.55
CA VAL A 415 -12.84 -8.75 16.30
C VAL A 415 -13.20 -9.01 17.76
N TYR A 416 -12.21 -9.40 18.56
CA TYR A 416 -12.38 -9.66 19.98
C TYR A 416 -12.39 -8.35 20.75
N VAL A 417 -13.46 -8.09 21.49
CA VAL A 417 -13.57 -6.90 22.36
C VAL A 417 -13.77 -7.35 23.79
N PHE A 418 -12.71 -7.21 24.58
CA PHE A 418 -12.70 -7.49 26.02
C PHE A 418 -13.21 -6.27 26.79
N ASP A 419 -14.49 -6.30 27.14
CA ASP A 419 -15.16 -5.32 27.97
C ASP A 419 -15.10 -5.77 29.44
N LEU A 420 -13.99 -5.44 30.09
CA LEU A 420 -13.62 -6.00 31.38
C LEU A 420 -14.18 -5.16 32.53
N ASP A 421 -14.76 -5.82 33.53
CA ASP A 421 -15.30 -5.21 34.76
C ASP A 421 -14.21 -4.73 35.75
N HIS A 422 -13.01 -4.43 35.26
CA HIS A 422 -11.85 -4.04 36.07
C HIS A 422 -11.87 -2.52 36.33
N ASN A 423 -11.53 -2.13 37.57
CA ASN A 423 -11.37 -0.72 37.94
C ASN A 423 -9.98 -0.18 37.57
N SER A 424 -8.98 -1.06 37.49
CA SER A 424 -7.65 -0.71 36.96
C SER A 424 -7.74 -0.54 35.45
N LEU A 425 -7.01 0.47 34.94
CA LEU A 425 -6.86 0.67 33.50
C LEU A 425 -5.98 -0.45 32.92
N LEU A 426 -6.50 -1.13 31.90
CA LEU A 426 -5.74 -2.08 31.09
C LEU A 426 -5.79 -1.63 29.63
N LEU A 427 -4.61 -1.45 29.05
CA LEU A 427 -4.40 -1.13 27.63
C LEU A 427 -3.55 -2.21 26.98
N LEU A 428 -3.71 -2.40 25.68
CA LEU A 428 -2.86 -3.26 24.87
C LEU A 428 -1.51 -2.59 24.66
N ASP A 429 -0.44 -3.30 24.99
CA ASP A 429 0.95 -2.85 24.85
C ASP A 429 1.18 -1.45 25.45
N ARG A 430 0.46 -1.13 26.55
CA ARG A 430 0.48 0.15 27.29
C ARG A 430 -0.21 1.33 26.60
N TYR A 431 -0.33 1.33 25.28
CA TYR A 431 -0.74 2.52 24.52
C TYR A 431 -2.08 2.36 23.79
N HIS A 432 -2.47 1.14 23.46
CA HIS A 432 -3.52 0.89 22.48
C HIS A 432 -4.81 0.37 23.12
N GLN A 433 -5.95 0.89 22.67
CA GLN A 433 -7.25 0.29 22.97
C GLN A 433 -7.58 -0.86 22.03
N SER A 434 -7.01 -0.85 20.81
CA SER A 434 -7.23 -1.85 19.78
C SER A 434 -5.95 -2.08 18.98
N VAL A 435 -5.64 -3.34 18.71
CA VAL A 435 -4.47 -3.77 17.93
C VAL A 435 -4.94 -4.69 16.80
N ALA A 436 -4.40 -4.43 15.61
CA ALA A 436 -4.68 -5.18 14.38
C ALA A 436 -3.58 -6.23 14.13
N PHE A 437 -4.00 -7.49 13.99
CA PHE A 437 -3.16 -8.60 13.51
C PHE A 437 -3.57 -8.98 12.08
N LYS A 438 -2.84 -9.92 11.46
CA LYS A 438 -3.15 -10.37 10.10
C LYS A 438 -4.52 -11.07 10.00
N ASP A 439 -4.88 -11.77 11.07
CA ASP A 439 -5.96 -12.75 11.17
C ASP A 439 -7.07 -12.34 12.16
N MET A 440 -6.83 -11.36 13.04
CA MET A 440 -7.83 -10.87 13.99
C MET A 440 -7.58 -9.43 14.43
N VAL A 441 -8.58 -8.83 15.06
CA VAL A 441 -8.46 -7.58 15.82
C VAL A 441 -8.74 -7.87 17.28
N ILE A 442 -7.95 -7.29 18.18
CA ILE A 442 -8.15 -7.40 19.62
C ILE A 442 -8.29 -5.99 20.19
N ALA A 443 -9.36 -5.75 20.93
CA ALA A 443 -9.60 -4.52 21.66
C ALA A 443 -9.91 -4.78 23.13
N VAL A 444 -9.59 -3.81 23.97
CA VAL A 444 -9.84 -3.86 25.42
C VAL A 444 -10.43 -2.53 25.87
N ARG A 445 -11.39 -2.62 26.80
CA ARG A 445 -11.82 -1.49 27.62
C ARG A 445 -12.08 -1.94 29.05
N THR A 446 -12.02 -1.00 29.98
CA THR A 446 -12.22 -1.20 31.42
C THR A 446 -13.23 -0.17 31.95
N LYS A 447 -13.55 -0.21 33.25
CA LYS A 447 -14.49 0.75 33.86
C LYS A 447 -13.97 2.18 33.89
N SER A 448 -12.65 2.37 33.85
CA SER A 448 -12.05 3.70 33.76
C SER A 448 -12.50 4.39 32.48
N THR A 449 -12.92 5.65 32.57
CA THR A 449 -13.47 6.42 31.44
C THR A 449 -12.43 7.24 30.70
N GLN A 450 -11.38 7.68 31.39
CA GLN A 450 -10.35 8.55 30.83
C GLN A 450 -8.98 8.25 31.44
N THR A 451 -7.93 8.48 30.65
CA THR A 451 -6.54 8.50 31.12
C THR A 451 -5.73 9.56 30.39
N VAL A 452 -4.69 10.06 31.05
CA VAL A 452 -3.66 10.86 30.38
C VAL A 452 -2.88 9.93 29.45
N SER A 453 -2.75 10.31 28.19
CA SER A 453 -1.89 9.57 27.24
C SER A 453 -0.46 10.14 27.26
N ASP A 454 0.47 9.35 26.72
CA ASP A 454 1.87 9.76 26.54
C ASP A 454 2.07 10.71 25.35
N TYR A 455 0.97 11.21 24.76
CA TYR A 455 0.99 12.14 23.65
C TYR A 455 0.58 13.55 24.08
N SER A 456 1.13 14.54 23.40
CA SER A 456 0.73 15.94 23.52
C SER A 456 0.42 16.51 22.15
N CYS A 457 -0.54 17.43 22.11
CA CYS A 457 -0.81 18.26 20.96
C CYS A 457 -1.06 19.71 21.38
N ASN A 458 -0.57 20.65 20.59
CA ASN A 458 -0.75 22.08 20.81
C ASN A 458 -0.35 22.50 22.24
N GLY A 459 0.70 21.86 22.79
CA GLY A 459 1.24 22.09 24.15
C GLY A 459 0.37 21.61 25.30
N ARG A 460 -0.55 20.68 25.05
CA ARG A 460 -1.38 20.03 26.07
C ARG A 460 -1.31 18.52 25.92
N HIS A 461 -1.39 17.81 27.04
CA HIS A 461 -1.53 16.36 27.02
C HIS A 461 -2.84 15.95 26.35
N VAL A 462 -2.77 14.92 25.50
CA VAL A 462 -3.95 14.28 24.92
C VAL A 462 -4.54 13.35 25.97
N PHE A 463 -5.85 13.48 26.19
CA PHE A 463 -6.61 12.56 27.04
C PHE A 463 -7.25 11.49 26.18
N MET A 464 -7.12 10.24 26.59
CA MET A 464 -7.73 9.11 25.90
C MET A 464 -9.03 8.70 26.59
N HIS A 465 -10.10 8.57 25.80
CA HIS A 465 -11.40 8.06 26.26
C HIS A 465 -11.38 6.55 26.20
N THR A 466 -11.00 5.93 27.31
CA THR A 466 -10.70 4.50 27.39
C THR A 466 -11.90 3.60 27.11
N ARG A 467 -13.12 4.15 27.16
CA ARG A 467 -14.35 3.43 26.85
C ARG A 467 -14.86 3.61 25.42
N GLU A 468 -14.39 4.63 24.70
CA GLU A 468 -14.73 4.88 23.30
C GLU A 468 -13.84 4.02 22.40
N LEU A 469 -14.43 3.01 21.78
CA LEU A 469 -13.72 2.03 20.95
C LEU A 469 -14.05 2.16 19.46
N GLU A 470 -15.06 2.94 19.08
CA GLU A 470 -15.55 2.99 17.71
C GLU A 470 -14.44 3.37 16.71
N ARG A 471 -13.72 4.46 16.99
CA ARG A 471 -12.62 4.93 16.13
C ARG A 471 -11.43 3.97 16.11
N PRO A 472 -10.86 3.51 17.25
CA PRO A 472 -9.81 2.49 17.26
C PRO A 472 -10.18 1.19 16.53
N LEU A 473 -11.44 0.74 16.65
CA LEU A 473 -11.94 -0.44 15.96
C LEU A 473 -11.98 -0.23 14.45
N VAL A 474 -12.50 0.91 13.96
CA VAL A 474 -12.49 1.24 12.53
C VAL A 474 -11.06 1.19 11.98
N GLY A 475 -10.10 1.84 12.64
CA GLY A 475 -8.70 1.81 12.22
C GLY A 475 -8.08 0.40 12.25
N SER A 476 -8.43 -0.43 13.22
CA SER A 476 -7.88 -1.79 13.31
C SER A 476 -8.48 -2.74 12.27
N ILE A 477 -9.78 -2.62 12.00
CA ILE A 477 -10.46 -3.39 10.94
C ILE A 477 -9.88 -3.02 9.57
N LEU A 478 -9.62 -1.74 9.30
CA LEU A 478 -8.97 -1.30 8.05
C LEU A 478 -7.61 -1.96 7.82
N GLN A 479 -6.81 -2.07 8.88
CA GLN A 479 -5.51 -2.72 8.83
C GLN A 479 -5.62 -4.23 8.57
N SER A 480 -6.47 -4.94 9.31
CA SER A 480 -6.57 -6.40 9.23
C SER A 480 -7.37 -6.89 8.03
N MET A 481 -8.40 -6.18 7.59
CA MET A 481 -9.25 -6.59 6.47
C MET A 481 -8.65 -6.16 5.13
N TRP A 482 -8.18 -4.91 5.01
CA TRP A 482 -7.74 -4.32 3.74
C TRP A 482 -6.26 -3.89 3.73
N GLY A 483 -5.49 -4.19 4.77
CA GLY A 483 -4.05 -3.92 4.78
C GLY A 483 -3.73 -2.43 4.75
N VAL A 484 -4.67 -1.56 5.09
CA VAL A 484 -4.47 -0.10 5.09
C VAL A 484 -3.54 0.26 6.23
N SER A 485 -2.37 0.85 5.93
CA SER A 485 -1.45 1.29 6.97
C SER A 485 -1.98 2.54 7.69
N PRO A 486 -1.75 2.66 9.02
CA PRO A 486 -1.97 3.93 9.72
C PRO A 486 -1.24 5.08 9.06
N THR A 487 -1.85 6.27 9.05
CA THR A 487 -1.32 7.46 8.34
C THR A 487 0.00 7.98 8.89
N HIS A 488 0.36 7.62 10.13
CA HIS A 488 1.68 7.94 10.69
C HIS A 488 2.75 6.88 10.47
N LEU A 489 2.44 5.75 9.82
CA LEU A 489 3.41 4.67 9.63
C LEU A 489 3.81 4.56 8.17
N LEU A 490 5.12 4.55 7.93
CA LEU A 490 5.73 4.39 6.62
C LEU A 490 6.91 3.42 6.70
N TRP A 491 7.08 2.52 5.74
CA TRP A 491 8.31 1.75 5.63
C TRP A 491 9.42 2.56 4.95
N SER A 492 10.58 2.69 5.60
CA SER A 492 11.77 3.29 5.00
C SER A 492 12.78 2.21 4.61
N HIS A 493 12.97 2.03 3.30
CA HIS A 493 14.04 1.17 2.80
C HIS A 493 15.42 1.63 3.30
N ARG A 494 15.68 2.95 3.34
CA ARG A 494 17.01 3.47 3.72
C ARG A 494 17.38 3.19 5.17
N HIS A 495 16.38 3.22 6.05
CA HIS A 495 16.57 2.91 7.47
C HIS A 495 16.29 1.44 7.79
N ASN A 496 15.80 0.68 6.80
CA ASN A 496 15.34 -0.70 6.95
C ASN A 496 14.43 -0.89 8.16
N THR A 497 13.53 0.07 8.38
CA THR A 497 12.63 0.11 9.53
C THR A 497 11.35 0.88 9.19
N THR A 498 10.32 0.69 10.02
CA THR A 498 9.11 1.50 9.99
C THR A 498 9.38 2.84 10.68
N LEU A 499 9.11 3.94 9.99
CA LEU A 499 9.16 5.29 10.53
C LEU A 499 7.79 5.71 11.03
N VAL A 500 7.82 6.53 12.08
CA VAL A 500 6.66 7.19 12.66
C VAL A 500 6.71 8.67 12.29
N ASP A 501 5.65 9.19 11.67
CA ASP A 501 5.50 10.60 11.33
C ASP A 501 4.05 11.04 11.59
N TYR A 502 3.82 11.84 12.64
CA TYR A 502 2.47 12.25 13.03
C TYR A 502 1.88 13.39 12.18
N THR A 503 2.59 13.87 11.14
CA THR A 503 2.12 14.90 10.20
C THR A 503 0.70 14.63 9.68
N TRP A 504 0.39 13.37 9.37
CA TRP A 504 -0.89 12.95 8.78
C TRP A 504 -1.84 12.26 9.77
N SER A 505 -1.62 12.39 11.07
CA SER A 505 -2.47 11.80 12.13
C SER A 505 -3.53 12.75 12.69
N VAL A 506 -3.87 13.80 11.94
CA VAL A 506 -4.90 14.80 12.25
C VAL A 506 -5.90 14.90 11.09
N GLY A 507 -7.07 15.51 11.33
CA GLY A 507 -8.12 15.63 10.32
C GLY A 507 -8.90 14.33 10.13
N GLN A 508 -9.39 14.07 8.91
CA GLN A 508 -10.27 12.94 8.60
C GLN A 508 -9.52 11.61 8.50
N THR A 509 -9.17 11.04 9.65
CA THR A 509 -8.53 9.72 9.72
C THR A 509 -8.89 9.00 11.02
N PRO A 510 -9.21 7.69 10.98
CA PRO A 510 -9.41 6.90 12.19
C PRO A 510 -8.07 6.52 12.88
N PHE A 511 -6.94 6.91 12.31
CA PHE A 511 -5.61 6.53 12.79
C PHE A 511 -4.96 7.58 13.69
N GLY A 512 -4.04 7.11 14.54
CA GLY A 512 -3.23 7.96 15.41
C GLY A 512 -4.00 8.51 16.63
N PRO A 513 -3.29 9.19 17.54
CA PRO A 513 -3.91 9.72 18.76
C PRO A 513 -4.48 11.14 18.60
N PHE A 514 -4.22 11.82 17.49
CA PHE A 514 -4.53 13.25 17.32
C PHE A 514 -5.79 13.53 16.50
N SER A 515 -6.45 12.51 15.97
CA SER A 515 -7.77 12.63 15.34
C SER A 515 -8.85 11.96 16.19
N GLU A 516 -10.00 12.63 16.28
CA GLU A 516 -11.22 12.12 16.92
C GLU A 516 -12.23 11.57 15.90
N ILE A 517 -11.94 11.67 14.59
CA ILE A 517 -12.87 11.32 13.53
C ILE A 517 -12.79 9.82 13.22
N SER A 518 -13.94 9.15 13.18
CA SER A 518 -14.04 7.75 12.73
C SER A 518 -14.31 7.59 11.23
N SER A 519 -14.80 8.64 10.55
CA SER A 519 -15.11 8.58 9.11
C SER A 519 -13.86 8.44 8.25
N LEU A 520 -14.04 7.89 7.06
CA LEU A 520 -12.94 7.58 6.14
C LEU A 520 -12.75 8.72 5.13
N SER A 521 -11.49 9.04 4.84
CA SER A 521 -11.13 9.88 3.70
C SER A 521 -10.89 9.04 2.44
N PHE A 522 -10.72 9.67 1.28
CA PHE A 522 -10.36 8.96 0.05
C PHE A 522 -9.09 8.11 0.21
N VAL A 523 -8.16 8.52 1.09
CA VAL A 523 -6.88 7.84 1.32
C VAL A 523 -7.09 6.40 1.80
N GLN A 524 -7.97 6.21 2.78
CA GLN A 524 -8.24 4.87 3.30
C GLN A 524 -9.02 4.02 2.29
N LYS A 525 -9.94 4.64 1.54
CA LYS A 525 -10.77 3.97 0.52
C LYS A 525 -9.96 3.49 -0.67
N ASP A 526 -9.16 4.39 -1.24
CA ASP A 526 -8.27 4.08 -2.37
C ASP A 526 -7.20 3.08 -1.95
N ALA A 527 -6.61 3.22 -0.75
CA ALA A 527 -5.66 2.24 -0.24
C ALA A 527 -6.27 0.84 -0.10
N ALA A 528 -7.51 0.74 0.41
CA ALA A 528 -8.18 -0.55 0.60
C ALA A 528 -8.33 -1.32 -0.73
N ARG A 529 -8.81 -0.66 -1.79
CA ARG A 529 -8.94 -1.26 -3.12
C ARG A 529 -7.58 -1.52 -3.78
N ARG A 530 -6.67 -0.54 -3.72
CA ARG A 530 -5.33 -0.63 -4.31
C ARG A 530 -4.55 -1.80 -3.73
N ASN A 531 -4.60 -2.02 -2.42
CA ASN A 531 -3.83 -3.08 -1.76
C ASN A 531 -4.19 -4.48 -2.26
N VAL A 532 -5.47 -4.71 -2.58
CA VAL A 532 -5.94 -5.95 -3.21
C VAL A 532 -5.30 -6.13 -4.59
N LEU A 533 -5.36 -5.08 -5.43
CA LEU A 533 -4.80 -5.12 -6.78
C LEU A 533 -3.28 -5.28 -6.78
N LEU A 534 -2.58 -4.60 -5.86
CA LEU A 534 -1.12 -4.72 -5.70
C LEU A 534 -0.72 -6.14 -5.26
N THR A 535 -1.50 -6.74 -4.37
CA THR A 535 -1.26 -8.12 -3.92
C THR A 535 -1.47 -9.10 -5.08
N SER A 536 -2.58 -8.98 -5.82
CA SER A 536 -2.86 -9.81 -7.00
C SER A 536 -1.81 -9.63 -8.09
N LEU A 537 -1.43 -8.39 -8.42
CA LEU A 537 -0.35 -8.11 -9.37
C LEU A 537 0.97 -8.74 -8.98
N ASN A 538 1.35 -8.62 -7.70
CA ASN A 538 2.59 -9.21 -7.21
C ASN A 538 2.56 -10.74 -7.34
N TYR A 539 1.40 -11.36 -7.08
CA TYR A 539 1.20 -12.80 -7.27
C TYR A 539 1.29 -13.19 -8.74
N SER A 540 0.57 -12.52 -9.65
CA SER A 540 0.61 -12.84 -11.09
C SER A 540 2.01 -12.62 -11.69
N ILE A 541 2.75 -11.59 -11.26
CA ILE A 541 4.15 -11.37 -11.66
C ILE A 541 5.05 -12.50 -11.15
N SER A 542 4.93 -12.86 -9.86
CA SER A 542 5.77 -13.90 -9.26
C SER A 542 5.51 -15.27 -9.92
N SER A 543 4.24 -15.61 -10.11
CA SER A 543 3.84 -16.86 -10.79
C SER A 543 4.30 -16.90 -12.25
N ALA A 544 4.24 -15.78 -12.98
CA ALA A 544 4.82 -15.70 -14.33
C ALA A 544 6.33 -15.89 -14.34
N ILE A 545 7.05 -15.34 -13.35
CA ILE A 545 8.50 -15.55 -13.18
C ILE A 545 8.81 -17.03 -12.91
N ASP A 546 8.04 -17.70 -12.05
CA ASP A 546 8.21 -19.12 -11.73
C ASP A 546 8.03 -20.00 -12.98
N VAL A 547 7.01 -19.71 -13.78
CA VAL A 547 6.77 -20.40 -15.06
C VAL A 547 7.97 -20.22 -16.01
N LEU A 548 8.49 -19.00 -16.15
CA LEU A 548 9.66 -18.73 -16.98
C LEU A 548 10.93 -19.42 -16.45
N GLY A 549 11.07 -19.51 -15.12
CA GLY A 549 12.11 -20.27 -14.44
C GLY A 549 12.03 -21.76 -14.79
N SER A 550 10.83 -22.34 -14.75
CA SER A 550 10.58 -23.72 -15.15
C SER A 550 10.94 -23.97 -16.62
N ILE A 551 10.53 -23.08 -17.54
CA ILE A 551 10.89 -23.17 -18.96
C ILE A 551 12.42 -23.17 -19.14
N SER A 552 13.11 -22.30 -18.41
CA SER A 552 14.58 -22.18 -18.47
C SER A 552 15.26 -23.44 -17.97
N ALA A 553 14.78 -24.01 -16.85
CA ALA A 553 15.29 -25.24 -16.27
C ALA A 553 15.19 -26.44 -17.24
N HIS A 554 14.15 -26.48 -18.08
CA HIS A 554 13.94 -27.53 -19.08
C HIS A 554 14.59 -27.24 -20.46
N GLY A 555 15.57 -26.32 -20.51
CA GLY A 555 16.34 -26.06 -21.73
C GLY A 555 15.69 -25.11 -22.72
N GLY A 556 14.64 -24.38 -22.30
CA GLY A 556 13.98 -23.31 -23.05
C GLY A 556 12.72 -23.74 -23.80
N GLU A 557 11.91 -22.75 -24.17
CA GLU A 557 10.58 -22.89 -24.78
C GLU A 557 10.59 -23.84 -25.99
N ARG A 558 11.57 -23.69 -26.89
CA ARG A 558 11.68 -24.50 -28.13
C ARG A 558 11.95 -25.99 -27.88
N LYS A 559 12.58 -26.34 -26.76
CA LYS A 559 12.87 -27.73 -26.40
C LYS A 559 11.72 -28.35 -25.61
N LEU A 560 11.08 -27.55 -24.78
CA LEU A 560 9.98 -27.98 -23.93
C LEU A 560 8.66 -28.12 -24.70
N LEU A 561 8.30 -27.13 -25.52
CA LEU A 561 6.99 -27.04 -26.17
C LEU A 561 7.02 -27.53 -27.62
N LYS A 562 5.99 -28.30 -28.02
CA LYS A 562 5.75 -28.68 -29.43
C LYS A 562 5.35 -27.46 -30.27
N HIS A 563 5.48 -27.51 -31.60
CA HIS A 563 5.21 -26.35 -32.47
C HIS A 563 3.81 -25.73 -32.28
N ASN A 564 2.77 -26.53 -32.08
CA ASN A 564 1.41 -26.02 -31.82
C ASN A 564 1.29 -25.36 -30.43
N GLN A 565 1.86 -25.98 -29.40
CA GLN A 565 1.90 -25.45 -28.03
C GLN A 565 2.73 -24.17 -27.94
N GLN A 566 3.80 -24.09 -28.74
CA GLN A 566 4.65 -22.93 -28.82
C GLN A 566 3.89 -21.70 -29.35
N ALA A 567 3.12 -21.89 -30.43
CA ALA A 567 2.31 -20.80 -30.98
C ALA A 567 1.27 -20.30 -29.96
N GLU A 568 0.60 -21.21 -29.25
CA GLU A 568 -0.35 -20.83 -28.20
C GLU A 568 0.32 -20.12 -27.02
N PHE A 569 1.46 -20.63 -26.56
CA PHE A 569 2.26 -20.01 -25.50
C PHE A 569 2.61 -18.55 -25.85
N VAL A 570 3.15 -18.30 -27.05
CA VAL A 570 3.51 -16.94 -27.48
C VAL A 570 2.29 -16.03 -27.54
N GLN A 571 1.16 -16.52 -28.07
CA GLN A 571 -0.06 -15.73 -28.16
C GLN A 571 -0.61 -15.35 -26.78
N ARG A 572 -0.68 -16.33 -25.87
CA ARG A 572 -1.16 -16.12 -24.49
C ARG A 572 -0.21 -15.25 -23.68
N TRP A 573 1.11 -15.43 -23.82
CA TRP A 573 2.09 -14.58 -23.14
C TRP A 573 1.96 -13.11 -23.56
N ASN A 574 1.82 -12.86 -24.86
CA ASN A 574 1.67 -11.50 -25.37
C ASN A 574 0.32 -10.89 -24.94
N LEU A 575 -0.75 -11.69 -24.87
CA LEU A 575 -2.04 -11.22 -24.36
C LEU A 575 -1.99 -10.93 -22.85
N PHE A 576 -1.38 -11.82 -22.07
CA PHE A 576 -1.13 -11.65 -20.64
C PHE A 576 -0.39 -10.33 -20.36
N LYS A 577 0.76 -10.13 -21.01
CA LYS A 577 1.55 -8.90 -20.88
C LYS A 577 0.74 -7.66 -21.27
N TYR A 578 -0.03 -7.74 -22.35
CA TYR A 578 -0.90 -6.64 -22.77
C TYR A 578 -1.97 -6.30 -21.73
N LYS A 579 -2.63 -7.30 -21.16
CA LYS A 579 -3.63 -7.12 -20.10
C LYS A 579 -2.99 -6.55 -18.82
N LEU A 580 -1.78 -6.97 -18.44
CA LEU A 580 -1.03 -6.37 -17.33
C LEU A 580 -0.72 -4.89 -17.56
N ASP A 581 -0.25 -4.51 -18.76
CA ASP A 581 -0.02 -3.11 -19.11
C ASP A 581 -1.32 -2.27 -18.99
N LYS A 582 -2.46 -2.85 -19.39
CA LYS A 582 -3.78 -2.20 -19.26
C LYS A 582 -4.24 -2.09 -17.80
N ALA A 583 -3.98 -3.11 -16.98
CA ALA A 583 -4.24 -3.06 -15.54
C ALA A 583 -3.41 -1.94 -14.87
N ILE A 584 -2.13 -1.81 -15.21
CA ILE A 584 -1.25 -0.73 -14.73
C ILE A 584 -1.75 0.64 -15.20
N SER A 585 -2.18 0.74 -16.46
CA SER A 585 -2.75 1.97 -17.00
C SER A 585 -4.07 2.35 -16.29
N ALA A 586 -4.91 1.40 -15.93
CA ALA A 586 -6.10 1.64 -15.13
C ALA A 586 -5.76 2.08 -13.70
N LEU A 587 -4.79 1.42 -13.06
CA LEU A 587 -4.25 1.81 -11.75
C LEU A 587 -3.67 3.24 -11.74
N SER A 588 -2.94 3.64 -12.79
CA SER A 588 -2.43 5.02 -12.89
C SER A 588 -3.52 6.09 -12.91
N ARG A 589 -4.72 5.72 -13.37
CA ARG A 589 -5.90 6.57 -13.40
C ARG A 589 -6.78 6.43 -12.16
N LEU A 590 -6.37 5.61 -11.19
CA LEU A 590 -7.13 5.25 -10.00
C LEU A 590 -8.51 4.63 -10.35
N ASP A 591 -8.58 3.95 -11.49
CA ASP A 591 -9.73 3.17 -11.95
C ASP A 591 -9.56 1.72 -11.51
N PHE A 592 -9.95 1.46 -10.27
CA PHE A 592 -9.72 0.17 -9.63
C PHE A 592 -10.56 -0.96 -10.24
N GLU A 593 -11.79 -0.68 -10.70
CA GLU A 593 -12.66 -1.68 -11.31
C GLU A 593 -12.10 -2.18 -12.64
N MET A 594 -11.67 -1.26 -13.51
CA MET A 594 -11.05 -1.64 -14.77
C MET A 594 -9.71 -2.36 -14.54
N ALA A 595 -8.94 -1.95 -13.54
CA ALA A 595 -7.72 -2.65 -13.16
C ALA A 595 -8.00 -4.08 -12.72
N LEU A 596 -9.01 -4.30 -11.87
CA LEU A 596 -9.41 -5.64 -11.41
C LEU A 596 -9.83 -6.52 -12.58
N TYR A 597 -10.66 -6.01 -13.50
CA TYR A 597 -11.07 -6.73 -14.70
C TYR A 597 -9.86 -7.21 -15.51
N TYR A 598 -8.91 -6.33 -15.81
CA TYR A 598 -7.74 -6.72 -16.61
C TYR A 598 -6.84 -7.73 -15.89
N LEU A 599 -6.72 -7.65 -14.56
CA LEU A 599 -5.96 -8.62 -13.77
C LEU A 599 -6.60 -10.01 -13.83
N ARG A 600 -7.89 -10.12 -13.52
CA ARG A 600 -8.61 -11.40 -13.60
C ARG A 600 -8.60 -11.97 -15.01
N ALA A 601 -8.81 -11.12 -16.02
CA ALA A 601 -8.71 -11.52 -17.41
C ALA A 601 -7.31 -12.05 -17.75
N SER A 602 -6.25 -11.51 -17.15
CA SER A 602 -4.87 -11.96 -17.36
C SER A 602 -4.56 -13.28 -16.65
N ASP A 603 -5.21 -13.56 -15.52
CA ASP A 603 -5.01 -14.80 -14.77
C ASP A 603 -5.43 -16.04 -15.58
N HIS A 604 -6.46 -15.93 -16.43
CA HIS A 604 -6.82 -17.00 -17.39
C HIS A 604 -5.66 -17.35 -18.34
N ASP A 605 -4.97 -16.34 -18.87
CA ASP A 605 -3.82 -16.55 -19.74
C ASP A 605 -2.65 -17.17 -18.97
N LEU A 606 -2.36 -16.65 -17.78
CA LEU A 606 -1.29 -17.18 -16.93
C LEU A 606 -1.55 -18.64 -16.52
N TYR A 607 -2.79 -18.96 -16.14
CA TYR A 607 -3.21 -20.33 -15.81
C TYR A 607 -3.03 -21.27 -17.00
N ALA A 608 -3.48 -20.87 -18.19
CA ALA A 608 -3.32 -21.68 -19.40
C ALA A 608 -1.84 -21.88 -19.78
N ILE A 609 -1.02 -20.83 -19.64
CA ILE A 609 0.43 -20.93 -19.85
C ILE A 609 1.06 -21.90 -18.85
N HIS A 610 0.72 -21.80 -17.55
CA HIS A 610 1.21 -22.70 -16.52
C HIS A 610 0.84 -24.16 -16.84
N SER A 611 -0.40 -24.41 -17.25
CA SER A 611 -0.87 -25.73 -17.67
C SER A 611 -0.10 -26.29 -18.87
N LEU A 612 0.14 -25.47 -19.90
CA LEU A 612 0.94 -25.86 -21.08
C LEU A 612 2.35 -26.29 -20.67
N VAL A 613 3.03 -25.51 -19.83
CA VAL A 613 4.39 -25.78 -19.35
C VAL A 613 4.43 -27.01 -18.45
N TYR A 614 3.46 -27.14 -17.54
CA TYR A 614 3.36 -28.28 -16.65
C TYR A 614 3.19 -29.60 -17.42
N HIS A 615 2.23 -29.69 -18.33
CA HIS A 615 2.03 -30.89 -19.13
C HIS A 615 3.20 -31.21 -20.06
N ALA A 616 3.85 -30.18 -20.63
CA ALA A 616 5.05 -30.37 -21.43
C ALA A 616 6.22 -30.91 -20.59
N SER A 617 6.38 -30.44 -19.35
CA SER A 617 7.43 -30.91 -18.45
C SER A 617 7.26 -32.37 -18.05
N GLN A 618 6.03 -32.84 -17.86
CA GLN A 618 5.74 -34.24 -17.56
C GLN A 618 6.05 -35.18 -18.72
N ALA A 619 6.00 -34.69 -19.95
CA ALA A 619 6.31 -35.48 -21.15
C ALA A 619 7.81 -35.59 -21.43
N LEU A 620 8.66 -34.89 -20.67
CA LEU A 620 10.12 -34.98 -20.82
C LEU A 620 10.64 -36.21 -20.10
N GLU A 621 11.15 -37.17 -20.86
CA GLU A 621 11.92 -38.28 -20.31
C GLU A 621 13.34 -37.81 -19.94
N ALA A 622 13.71 -37.98 -18.67
CA ALA A 622 15.07 -37.75 -18.21
C ALA A 622 15.99 -38.84 -18.79
N SER A 623 16.70 -38.52 -19.88
CA SER A 623 17.79 -39.38 -20.36
C SER A 623 19.10 -38.97 -19.69
N LEU A 624 19.62 -39.85 -18.84
CA LEU A 624 20.91 -39.66 -18.20
C LEU A 624 22.00 -40.11 -19.18
N VAL A 625 22.61 -39.17 -19.90
CA VAL A 625 23.73 -39.45 -20.80
C VAL A 625 24.99 -39.63 -19.96
N CYS A 626 25.21 -40.83 -19.43
CA CYS A 626 26.34 -41.16 -18.55
C CYS A 626 27.71 -41.06 -19.25
N PHE A 627 27.75 -41.22 -20.57
CA PHE A 627 28.98 -41.17 -21.34
C PHE A 627 28.73 -40.50 -22.70
N LYS A 628 29.39 -39.36 -22.93
CA LYS A 628 29.56 -38.82 -24.27
C LYS A 628 30.86 -39.42 -24.78
N ASP A 629 30.77 -40.44 -25.65
CA ASP A 629 31.96 -41.07 -26.21
C ASP A 629 32.89 -40.00 -26.78
N PRO A 630 34.21 -40.07 -26.51
CA PRO A 630 35.15 -39.13 -27.11
C PRO A 630 34.99 -39.21 -28.62
N PRO A 631 34.97 -38.07 -29.34
CA PRO A 631 34.81 -38.07 -30.78
C PRO A 631 35.88 -38.99 -31.39
N PHE A 632 35.45 -39.94 -32.22
CA PHE A 632 36.35 -40.88 -32.89
C PHE A 632 37.52 -40.09 -33.50
N PRO A 633 38.79 -40.47 -33.27
CA PRO A 633 39.96 -39.63 -33.56
C PRO A 633 40.28 -39.64 -35.06
N TRP A 634 39.38 -39.09 -35.88
CA TRP A 634 39.48 -39.02 -37.34
C TRP A 634 40.79 -38.38 -37.79
N ARG A 635 41.33 -37.40 -37.04
CA ARG A 635 42.66 -36.85 -37.33
C ARG A 635 43.76 -37.91 -37.24
N SER A 636 43.80 -38.69 -36.17
CA SER A 636 44.84 -39.72 -35.98
C SER A 636 44.70 -40.86 -36.98
N VAL A 637 43.47 -41.26 -37.30
CA VAL A 637 43.20 -42.28 -38.32
C VAL A 637 43.59 -41.78 -39.71
N SER A 638 43.22 -40.55 -40.07
CA SER A 638 43.57 -39.96 -41.37
C SER A 638 45.08 -39.74 -41.53
N ILE A 639 45.78 -39.28 -40.48
CA ILE A 639 47.25 -39.15 -40.50
C ILE A 639 47.92 -40.51 -40.65
N SER A 640 47.42 -41.54 -39.95
CA SER A 640 47.95 -42.90 -40.07
C SER A 640 47.71 -43.48 -41.46
N ALA A 641 46.52 -43.26 -42.04
CA ALA A 641 46.19 -43.68 -43.39
C ALA A 641 47.07 -42.98 -44.44
N ILE A 642 47.25 -41.66 -44.33
CA ILE A 642 48.15 -40.89 -45.20
C ILE A 642 49.60 -41.40 -45.04
N GLY A 643 50.06 -41.62 -43.82
CA GLY A 643 51.38 -42.19 -43.54
C GLY A 643 51.57 -43.55 -44.19
N PHE A 644 50.55 -44.42 -44.12
CA PHE A 644 50.55 -45.74 -44.76
C PHE A 644 50.59 -45.63 -46.28
N PHE A 645 49.80 -44.72 -46.88
CA PHE A 645 49.84 -44.46 -48.32
C PHE A 645 51.17 -43.90 -48.79
N VAL A 646 51.80 -43.00 -48.01
CA VAL A 646 53.13 -42.45 -48.32
C VAL A 646 54.20 -43.53 -48.22
N LEU A 647 54.19 -44.36 -47.17
CA LEU A 647 55.10 -45.50 -47.03
C LEU A 647 54.91 -46.50 -48.17
N PHE A 648 53.67 -46.83 -48.51
CA PHE A 648 53.36 -47.73 -49.61
C PHE A 648 53.81 -47.14 -50.96
N TYR A 649 53.61 -45.84 -51.17
CA TYR A 649 54.08 -45.14 -52.36
C TYR A 649 55.61 -45.12 -52.47
N VAL A 650 56.31 -44.79 -51.37
CA VAL A 650 57.78 -44.81 -51.31
C VAL A 650 58.32 -46.22 -51.55
N TYR A 651 57.70 -47.24 -50.96
CA TYR A 651 58.06 -48.64 -51.17
C TYR A 651 57.81 -49.08 -52.62
N ALA A 652 56.64 -48.80 -53.19
CA ALA A 652 56.29 -49.13 -54.57
C ALA A 652 57.14 -48.37 -55.60
N LYS A 653 57.63 -47.17 -55.27
CA LYS A 653 58.51 -46.35 -56.12
C LYS A 653 59.98 -46.43 -55.71
N ARG A 654 60.38 -47.35 -54.82
CA ARG A 654 61.73 -47.41 -54.25
C ARG A 654 62.82 -47.47 -55.33
N ASP A 655 62.58 -48.23 -56.40
CA ASP A 655 63.55 -48.42 -57.49
C ASP A 655 63.66 -47.18 -58.41
N LYS A 656 62.71 -46.25 -58.31
CA LYS A 656 62.68 -44.96 -59.03
C LYS A 656 63.19 -43.80 -58.14
N LEU A 657 62.88 -43.82 -56.84
CA LEU A 657 63.27 -42.81 -55.85
C LEU A 657 64.71 -43.00 -55.34
N PHE A 658 65.16 -44.24 -55.17
CA PHE A 658 66.49 -44.58 -54.66
C PHE A 658 67.41 -45.14 -55.76
N ARG A 659 67.20 -44.72 -57.01
CA ARG A 659 68.09 -45.11 -58.12
C ARG A 659 69.46 -44.45 -57.92
N ASN A 660 70.34 -45.18 -57.25
CA ASN A 660 71.73 -44.84 -57.01
C ASN A 660 72.40 -44.63 -58.38
N LYS A 661 72.78 -43.39 -58.70
CA LYS A 661 73.65 -43.09 -59.85
C LYS A 661 75.07 -43.53 -59.49
N ARG A 662 75.33 -44.84 -59.53
CA ARG A 662 76.68 -45.38 -59.67
C ARG A 662 76.64 -46.85 -60.12
N LYS A 663 77.10 -47.02 -61.37
CA LYS A 663 77.57 -48.24 -62.07
C LYS A 663 76.46 -49.04 -62.77
N GLN A 664 76.48 -49.32 -64.08
CA GLN A 664 77.52 -49.40 -65.14
C GLN A 664 77.01 -48.74 -66.45
N PHE A 665 77.87 -48.27 -67.36
CA PHE A 665 78.48 -49.07 -68.45
C PHE A 665 77.48 -50.00 -69.15
#